data_AF-A0A7C4ZD96-F1
#
_entry.id   AF-A0A7C4ZD96-F1
#
_cell.length_a   1.000
_cell.length_b   1.000
_cell.length_c   1.000
_cell.angle_alpha   90.00
_cell.angle_beta   90.00
_cell.angle_gamma   90.00
#
_symmetry.space_group_name_H-M   'P 1'
#
loop_
_entity.id
_entity.type
_entity.pdbx_description
1 polymer ?
#
loop_
_entity_poly.entity_id
_entity_poly.type
_entity_poly.pdbx_seq_one_letter_code
_entity_poly.pdbx_strand_id
1 'polypeptide(L)'
;MERMNRKVLFAILLSALMLTITLPIVAVHGVGIPNPDNIIVATFGGPETVDPAWAYDTASAELIQNVYEPLCAFDGESTTNYVAKLADWWPGYDTNPGHAITPSLPDPSAPAGTNQTWYFHIRPNVKFHDGSILTPADVEYSFERGLLMDHSGGPMWMIYEPLLGVMGSSAYDVNENGKIDESEYNALDTAIDKAIQSNATHVWFNLPAPYAPFQQILTQSWGMILSKNYAIAHGCWNGQHGNYTEFLRTYDPPTPGPLMDPAPEAMGTGPYKLSAMNTDPHTGWYVLERFDDYWGGPAPTKYATVKNVEEWSNRKAQFFSTDPALQADFCAVNRANIREMHINGDKDGPTYPGFRMYKVPVQSIGAVYFVYNVSQPSDYTPVLGTTPKPDLFMDRNMRLVFMYALNVSKYLAEYWLGEAQQPTTCMPPGTAFYNESKPVRNGNTDADLAKAQAALDAAWGGQAKAQGITVKVTYNAGNTARETIAKMLEDVIEHRLQWASGAHVDIVPTGVPWSSYLVDMYTKKLSVFIIGWLADYPDPHDWFMPFMHSEGDYSGTSQGVIYGLGDIVASWPSGPSYGPPPYTNYLGETVTSINNTYVDHMIEVALGLPPAGREAVYNELMDIFYAEAATLPVYFSYGRHYERTWISGWYGTWNSNPISPGLYFYTISKVPPATLYTVDVNTYSAELSPVSNISIWLLNQGANVSITPAMKKSPTGSTSPIANMTAYVKRNDAGPQPTLVLVLAIWSGVTASGHREEFGYAYDYLAPGAEAHLGPTSISNAMPAVGQYEVYVNTYVLSDYAINGRNQTQADFHSGYFYALGYCDINKDNLVDVTDYQLVKKAAGTMPGQAKWNWAADVNCDNMVDVSDYQLIKRNIPKSYTPS
;
A
#
# COMPACT_ATOMS: atom_id res chain seq x y z
N MET A 1 32.81 36.66 36.37
CA MET A 1 32.90 36.46 34.90
C MET A 1 31.60 36.98 34.30
N GLU A 2 31.39 38.29 34.38
CA GLU A 2 31.59 39.27 33.30
C GLU A 2 30.64 39.08 32.11
N ARG A 3 29.85 40.13 31.87
CA ARG A 3 28.80 40.25 30.86
C ARG A 3 29.37 39.98 29.47
N MET A 4 29.10 38.79 28.93
CA MET A 4 29.40 38.49 27.54
C MET A 4 28.55 39.41 26.64
N ASN A 5 29.23 40.19 25.80
CA ASN A 5 28.65 41.23 24.96
C ASN A 5 27.63 40.62 23.99
N ARG A 6 26.40 41.16 23.93
CA ARG A 6 25.30 40.64 23.08
C ARG A 6 25.70 40.49 21.60
N LYS A 7 26.66 41.29 21.11
CA LYS A 7 27.21 41.16 19.76
C LYS A 7 28.09 39.92 19.57
N VAL A 8 28.77 39.48 20.63
CA VAL A 8 29.58 38.24 20.64
C VAL A 8 28.67 37.02 20.74
N LEU A 9 27.58 37.08 21.52
CA LEU A 9 26.57 36.01 21.56
C LEU A 9 25.86 35.85 20.20
N PHE A 10 25.54 36.96 19.53
CA PHE A 10 24.92 36.94 18.20
C PHE A 10 25.90 36.46 17.12
N ALA A 11 27.19 36.80 17.22
CA ALA A 11 28.23 36.28 16.33
C ALA A 11 28.50 34.79 16.55
N ILE A 12 28.49 34.31 17.80
CA ILE A 12 28.61 32.89 18.16
C ILE A 12 27.40 32.10 17.63
N LEU A 13 26.19 32.63 17.79
CA LEU A 13 24.97 32.04 17.24
C LEU A 13 24.96 32.04 15.70
N LEU A 14 25.42 33.11 15.04
CA LEU A 14 25.57 33.12 13.58
C LEU A 14 26.67 32.16 13.10
N SER A 15 27.77 32.01 13.84
CA SER A 15 28.82 31.03 13.51
C SER A 15 28.38 29.60 13.79
N ALA A 16 27.52 29.36 14.78
CA ALA A 16 26.87 28.06 15.00
C ALA A 16 25.84 27.76 13.91
N LEU A 17 25.09 28.77 13.45
CA LEU A 17 24.13 28.68 12.35
C LEU A 17 24.80 28.54 10.96
N MET A 18 26.01 29.09 10.78
CA MET A 18 26.82 28.88 9.58
C MET A 18 27.61 27.57 9.62
N LEU A 19 27.98 27.05 10.79
CA LEU A 19 28.56 25.70 10.92
C LEU A 19 27.53 24.58 10.65
N THR A 20 26.23 24.85 10.81
CA THR A 20 25.17 23.91 10.42
C THR A 20 24.91 23.86 8.90
N ILE A 21 25.46 24.80 8.11
CA ILE A 21 25.23 24.87 6.65
C ILE A 21 26.36 24.18 5.84
N THR A 22 27.47 23.78 6.48
CA THR A 22 28.56 23.08 5.79
C THR A 22 29.21 22.04 6.70
N LEU A 23 28.48 20.97 7.02
CA LEU A 23 29.17 19.71 7.34
C LEU A 23 29.71 19.17 6.02
N PRO A 24 31.05 19.05 5.84
CA PRO A 24 31.57 18.29 4.73
C PRO A 24 31.04 16.86 4.90
N ILE A 25 30.25 16.41 3.91
CA ILE A 25 29.88 15.01 3.74
C ILE A 25 31.19 14.28 3.45
N VAL A 26 31.89 13.84 4.49
CA VAL A 26 33.01 12.93 4.33
C VAL A 26 32.39 11.57 4.03
N ALA A 27 32.41 11.20 2.75
CA ALA A 27 32.13 9.83 2.34
C ALA A 27 33.23 8.92 2.91
N VAL A 28 33.02 8.40 4.11
CA VAL A 28 33.89 7.39 4.72
C VAL A 28 33.67 6.08 3.99
N HIS A 29 34.45 5.86 2.95
CA HIS A 29 34.64 4.54 2.37
C HIS A 29 35.61 3.77 3.29
N GLY A 30 35.12 2.74 4.00
CA GLY A 30 36.00 1.77 4.68
C GLY A 30 35.63 1.26 6.07
N VAL A 31 34.46 1.59 6.65
CA VAL A 31 34.01 0.99 7.92
C VAL A 31 33.02 -0.13 7.59
N GLY A 32 33.18 -1.30 8.22
CA GLY A 32 32.22 -2.42 8.08
C GLY A 32 30.81 -2.02 8.53
N ILE A 33 29.81 -2.87 8.23
CA ILE A 33 28.41 -2.55 8.56
C ILE A 33 28.26 -2.36 10.09
N PRO A 34 27.78 -1.20 10.56
CA PRO A 34 27.52 -0.97 11.97
C PRO A 34 26.40 -1.89 12.47
N ASN A 35 26.58 -2.42 13.70
CA ASN A 35 25.61 -3.30 14.36
C ASN A 35 25.09 -4.42 13.41
N PRO A 36 25.96 -5.29 12.88
CA PRO A 36 25.58 -6.25 11.83
C PRO A 36 24.48 -7.22 12.27
N ASP A 37 24.37 -7.48 13.58
CA ASP A 37 23.36 -8.37 14.16
C ASP A 37 22.09 -7.65 14.64
N ASN A 38 21.94 -6.34 14.40
CA ASN A 38 20.79 -5.56 14.86
C ASN A 38 20.26 -4.63 13.77
N ILE A 39 18.99 -4.78 13.36
CA ILE A 39 18.30 -3.80 12.51
C ILE A 39 17.83 -2.62 13.37
N ILE A 40 18.16 -1.38 12.99
CA ILE A 40 17.77 -0.19 13.74
C ILE A 40 16.86 0.71 12.91
N VAL A 41 15.68 1.04 13.43
CA VAL A 41 14.67 1.87 12.77
C VAL A 41 14.50 3.17 13.56
N ALA A 42 14.59 4.31 12.87
CA ALA A 42 14.26 5.62 13.42
C ALA A 42 12.90 6.09 12.87
N THR A 43 11.88 6.13 13.73
CA THR A 43 10.51 6.53 13.40
C THR A 43 10.06 7.71 14.27
N PHE A 44 8.83 8.20 14.11
CA PHE A 44 8.25 9.32 14.86
C PHE A 44 6.97 8.95 15.64
N GLY A 45 6.65 7.65 15.70
CA GLY A 45 5.54 7.10 16.47
C GLY A 45 5.91 5.71 16.99
N GLY A 46 5.29 5.28 18.07
CA GLY A 46 5.52 3.99 18.70
C GLY A 46 4.22 3.22 18.91
N PRO A 47 4.31 1.90 19.16
CA PRO A 47 3.16 1.05 19.46
C PRO A 47 2.46 1.50 20.75
N GLU A 48 1.12 1.47 20.72
CA GLU A 48 0.27 1.73 21.88
C GLU A 48 0.09 0.46 22.73
N THR A 49 0.07 -0.71 22.11
CA THR A 49 -0.12 -1.99 22.78
C THR A 49 0.72 -3.10 22.14
N VAL A 50 0.77 -4.25 22.82
CA VAL A 50 1.34 -5.51 22.30
C VAL A 50 0.28 -6.61 22.17
N ASP A 51 -1.00 -6.26 22.37
CA ASP A 51 -2.14 -7.18 22.35
C ASP A 51 -2.84 -7.17 20.98
N PRO A 52 -2.81 -8.29 20.22
CA PRO A 52 -3.51 -8.44 18.94
C PRO A 52 -4.99 -8.04 18.94
N ALA A 53 -5.71 -8.32 20.03
CA ALA A 53 -7.15 -8.07 20.07
C ALA A 53 -7.49 -6.62 20.45
N TRP A 54 -6.50 -5.87 20.95
CA TRP A 54 -6.65 -4.46 21.32
C TRP A 54 -6.06 -3.51 20.25
N ALA A 55 -5.01 -3.96 19.56
CA ALA A 55 -4.29 -3.13 18.60
C ALA A 55 -5.12 -2.80 17.35
N TYR A 56 -5.33 -1.51 17.08
CA TYR A 56 -5.88 -1.04 15.80
C TYR A 56 -4.96 -0.06 15.06
N ASP A 57 -3.84 0.36 15.68
CA ASP A 57 -2.84 1.21 15.03
C ASP A 57 -1.73 0.41 14.34
N THR A 58 -1.11 1.00 13.32
CA THR A 58 -0.07 0.34 12.53
C THR A 58 1.24 0.12 13.28
N ALA A 59 1.58 0.94 14.28
CA ALA A 59 2.82 0.78 15.02
C ALA A 59 2.76 -0.42 15.97
N SER A 60 1.62 -0.64 16.62
CA SER A 60 1.33 -1.88 17.37
C SER A 60 1.32 -3.07 16.44
N ALA A 61 0.66 -2.97 15.28
CA ALA A 61 0.62 -4.05 14.29
C ALA A 61 2.01 -4.43 13.73
N GLU A 62 2.92 -3.46 13.51
CA GLU A 62 4.33 -3.72 13.13
C GLU A 62 5.05 -4.57 14.19
N LEU A 63 4.87 -4.26 15.47
CA LEU A 63 5.44 -5.07 16.55
C LEU A 63 4.80 -6.47 16.56
N ILE A 64 3.47 -6.53 16.56
CA ILE A 64 2.68 -7.76 16.70
C ILE A 64 3.01 -8.78 15.62
N GLN A 65 3.12 -8.39 14.35
CA GLN A 65 3.43 -9.33 13.25
C GLN A 65 4.81 -10.02 13.37
N ASN A 66 5.72 -9.46 14.16
CA ASN A 66 7.04 -10.07 14.40
C ASN A 66 7.04 -11.03 15.60
N VAL A 67 6.08 -10.86 16.51
CA VAL A 67 6.00 -11.58 17.80
C VAL A 67 4.99 -12.73 17.72
N TYR A 68 3.85 -12.49 17.10
CA TYR A 68 2.77 -13.46 16.93
C TYR A 68 2.66 -13.90 15.47
N GLU A 69 1.81 -14.90 15.20
CA GLU A 69 1.52 -15.33 13.83
C GLU A 69 0.03 -15.62 13.62
N PRO A 70 -0.46 -15.43 12.38
CA PRO A 70 -1.82 -15.78 12.00
C PRO A 70 -1.92 -17.24 11.53
N LEU A 71 -3.15 -17.69 11.25
CA LEU A 71 -3.40 -19.01 10.63
C LEU A 71 -2.83 -19.10 9.21
N CYS A 72 -2.97 -18.04 8.43
CA CYS A 72 -2.47 -17.89 7.06
C CYS A 72 -1.99 -16.46 6.83
N ALA A 73 -1.20 -16.23 5.78
CA ALA A 73 -0.72 -14.90 5.43
C ALA A 73 -0.76 -14.68 3.92
N PHE A 74 -0.62 -13.43 3.46
CA PHE A 74 -0.43 -13.14 2.04
C PHE A 74 0.92 -13.65 1.52
N ASP A 75 0.95 -14.06 0.25
CA ASP A 75 2.17 -14.46 -0.44
C ASP A 75 2.93 -13.22 -0.94
N GLY A 76 3.91 -12.77 -0.13
CA GLY A 76 4.77 -11.64 -0.47
C GLY A 76 3.98 -10.36 -0.73
N GLU A 77 4.05 -9.84 -1.95
CA GLU A 77 3.36 -8.61 -2.38
C GLU A 77 1.92 -8.86 -2.86
N SER A 78 1.46 -10.10 -2.88
CA SER A 78 0.10 -10.43 -3.32
C SER A 78 -0.96 -9.93 -2.34
N THR A 79 -2.10 -9.51 -2.86
CA THR A 79 -3.32 -9.21 -2.09
C THR A 79 -4.42 -10.25 -2.29
N THR A 80 -4.13 -11.34 -3.03
CA THR A 80 -5.12 -12.38 -3.39
C THR A 80 -4.62 -13.80 -3.23
N ASN A 81 -3.31 -14.00 -3.07
CA ASN A 81 -2.69 -15.30 -2.85
C ASN A 81 -2.25 -15.44 -1.40
N TYR A 82 -2.44 -16.64 -0.85
CA TYR A 82 -2.16 -16.95 0.54
C TYR A 82 -1.09 -18.03 0.67
N VAL A 83 -0.36 -18.00 1.77
CA VAL A 83 0.58 -19.04 2.21
C VAL A 83 0.19 -19.55 3.59
N ALA A 84 0.47 -20.83 3.83
CA ALA A 84 0.32 -21.46 5.13
C ALA A 84 1.22 -20.82 6.21
N LYS A 85 0.69 -20.68 7.43
CA LYS A 85 1.41 -20.22 8.62
C LYS A 85 1.21 -21.22 9.75
N LEU A 86 0.45 -20.84 10.79
CA LEU A 86 0.09 -21.72 11.89
C LEU A 86 -0.88 -22.81 11.45
N ALA A 87 -1.71 -22.56 10.44
CA ALA A 87 -2.39 -23.62 9.70
C ALA A 87 -1.50 -24.09 8.55
N ASP A 88 -1.26 -25.40 8.47
CA ASP A 88 -0.50 -26.00 7.36
C ASP A 88 -1.40 -26.52 6.22
N TRP A 89 -2.73 -26.54 6.43
CA TRP A 89 -3.71 -26.91 5.41
C TRP A 89 -5.12 -26.37 5.72
N TRP A 90 -5.91 -26.14 4.67
CA TRP A 90 -7.36 -25.90 4.69
C TRP A 90 -8.00 -26.44 3.40
N PRO A 91 -9.33 -26.71 3.37
CA PRO A 91 -10.00 -27.07 2.12
C PRO A 91 -9.79 -25.98 1.07
N GLY A 92 -9.28 -26.33 -0.11
CA GLY A 92 -8.90 -25.34 -1.15
C GLY A 92 -7.40 -25.06 -1.24
N TYR A 93 -6.62 -25.37 -0.19
CA TYR A 93 -5.17 -25.26 -0.23
C TYR A 93 -4.59 -26.21 -1.28
N ASP A 94 -3.73 -25.68 -2.16
CA ASP A 94 -3.12 -26.34 -3.33
C ASP A 94 -4.08 -26.68 -4.49
N THR A 95 -5.40 -26.51 -4.32
CA THR A 95 -6.40 -26.79 -5.37
C THR A 95 -7.03 -25.54 -5.95
N ASN A 96 -7.20 -24.49 -5.15
CA ASN A 96 -7.79 -23.23 -5.59
C ASN A 96 -6.71 -22.24 -6.03
N PRO A 97 -7.00 -21.37 -7.01
CA PRO A 97 -6.14 -20.23 -7.33
C PRO A 97 -5.81 -19.42 -6.06
N GLY A 98 -4.52 -19.09 -5.90
CA GLY A 98 -4.05 -18.31 -4.75
C GLY A 98 -4.21 -19.01 -3.39
N HIS A 99 -4.48 -20.32 -3.34
CA HIS A 99 -4.77 -21.03 -2.09
C HIS A 99 -5.99 -20.48 -1.33
N ALA A 100 -6.97 -19.91 -2.06
CA ALA A 100 -8.22 -19.45 -1.46
C ALA A 100 -8.96 -20.62 -0.79
N ILE A 101 -9.59 -20.38 0.36
CA ILE A 101 -10.34 -21.41 1.07
C ILE A 101 -11.65 -21.79 0.34
N THR A 102 -11.98 -23.07 0.39
CA THR A 102 -13.27 -23.62 -0.01
C THR A 102 -14.13 -23.78 1.26
N PRO A 103 -15.19 -22.99 1.44
CA PRO A 103 -16.11 -23.18 2.55
C PRO A 103 -16.73 -24.58 2.50
N SER A 104 -16.83 -25.23 3.66
CA SER A 104 -17.49 -26.52 3.80
C SER A 104 -18.95 -26.36 4.18
N LEU A 105 -19.80 -27.33 3.83
CA LEU A 105 -21.15 -27.39 4.39
C LEU A 105 -21.08 -27.54 5.91
N PRO A 106 -22.00 -26.92 6.67
CA PRO A 106 -22.03 -27.03 8.12
C PRO A 106 -22.15 -28.50 8.54
N ASP A 107 -21.39 -28.88 9.58
CA ASP A 107 -21.59 -30.18 10.23
C ASP A 107 -23.01 -30.25 10.80
N PRO A 108 -23.66 -31.44 10.86
CA PRO A 108 -24.97 -31.57 11.50
C PRO A 108 -25.03 -31.11 12.96
N SER A 109 -23.88 -31.04 13.65
CA SER A 109 -23.73 -30.50 14.99
C SER A 109 -23.42 -29.00 15.05
N ALA A 110 -23.24 -28.34 13.90
CA ALA A 110 -22.99 -26.92 13.82
C ALA A 110 -24.18 -26.12 14.42
N PRO A 111 -23.92 -24.92 14.95
CA PRO A 111 -24.96 -24.05 15.48
C PRO A 111 -26.09 -23.80 14.50
N ALA A 112 -27.32 -23.71 15.01
CA ALA A 112 -28.45 -23.29 14.20
C ALA A 112 -28.19 -21.90 13.60
N GLY A 113 -28.43 -21.74 12.30
CA GLY A 113 -28.13 -20.51 11.56
C GLY A 113 -26.79 -20.53 10.82
N THR A 114 -25.92 -21.53 11.04
CA THR A 114 -24.68 -21.67 10.27
C THR A 114 -24.99 -21.99 8.81
N ASN A 115 -24.43 -21.22 7.89
CA ASN A 115 -24.53 -21.44 6.45
C ASN A 115 -23.33 -22.19 5.89
N GLN A 116 -22.13 -21.88 6.39
CA GLN A 116 -20.88 -22.51 5.97
C GLN A 116 -19.88 -22.60 7.11
N THR A 117 -18.95 -23.55 7.02
CA THR A 117 -17.88 -23.75 8.02
C THR A 117 -16.51 -23.73 7.35
N TRP A 118 -15.56 -23.01 7.95
CA TRP A 118 -14.18 -22.87 7.46
C TRP A 118 -13.23 -23.65 8.37
N TYR A 119 -12.54 -24.65 7.82
CA TYR A 119 -11.64 -25.54 8.57
C TYR A 119 -10.18 -25.20 8.33
N PHE A 120 -9.38 -25.21 9.41
CA PHE A 120 -7.93 -25.08 9.36
C PHE A 120 -7.29 -26.21 10.16
N HIS A 121 -6.35 -26.95 9.54
CA HIS A 121 -5.51 -27.91 10.24
C HIS A 121 -4.29 -27.18 10.83
N ILE A 122 -4.10 -27.30 12.14
CA ILE A 122 -3.04 -26.60 12.87
C ILE A 122 -1.74 -27.38 12.78
N ARG A 123 -0.66 -26.67 12.41
CA ARG A 123 0.69 -27.22 12.27
C ARG A 123 1.15 -27.87 13.58
N PRO A 124 1.57 -29.15 13.57
CA PRO A 124 2.03 -29.81 14.77
C PRO A 124 3.41 -29.30 15.20
N ASN A 125 3.67 -29.33 16.51
CA ASN A 125 4.96 -29.02 17.15
C ASN A 125 5.45 -27.57 16.99
N VAL A 126 4.58 -26.62 16.64
CA VAL A 126 4.93 -25.19 16.74
C VAL A 126 5.11 -24.83 18.20
N LYS A 127 6.18 -24.13 18.52
CA LYS A 127 6.48 -23.67 19.88
C LYS A 127 6.13 -22.20 20.04
N PHE A 128 5.55 -21.86 21.18
CA PHE A 128 5.58 -20.51 21.71
C PHE A 128 6.99 -20.16 22.19
N HIS A 129 7.23 -18.87 22.45
CA HIS A 129 8.55 -18.37 22.85
C HIS A 129 9.09 -18.95 24.17
N ASP A 130 8.24 -19.47 25.04
CA ASP A 130 8.61 -20.19 26.27
C ASP A 130 8.88 -21.69 26.06
N GLY A 131 8.67 -22.20 24.85
CA GLY A 131 8.84 -23.60 24.46
C GLY A 131 7.59 -24.47 24.64
N SER A 132 6.48 -23.93 25.15
CA SER A 132 5.18 -24.62 25.15
C SER A 132 4.68 -24.82 23.72
N ILE A 133 3.84 -25.84 23.50
CA ILE A 133 3.39 -26.24 22.16
C ILE A 133 2.05 -25.58 21.86
N LEU A 134 1.94 -24.98 20.68
CA LEU A 134 0.69 -24.49 20.10
C LEU A 134 -0.31 -25.64 19.94
N THR A 135 -1.53 -25.41 20.40
CA THR A 135 -2.67 -26.31 20.21
C THR A 135 -3.83 -25.60 19.51
N PRO A 136 -4.77 -26.32 18.89
CA PRO A 136 -5.98 -25.70 18.35
C PRO A 136 -6.80 -24.92 19.39
N ALA A 137 -6.75 -25.32 20.67
CA ALA A 137 -7.42 -24.61 21.76
C ALA A 137 -6.82 -23.23 22.08
N ASP A 138 -5.55 -22.98 21.70
CA ASP A 138 -4.95 -21.65 21.78
C ASP A 138 -5.53 -20.72 20.70
N VAL A 139 -5.81 -21.27 19.52
CA VAL A 139 -6.44 -20.53 18.42
C VAL A 139 -7.86 -20.14 18.78
N GLU A 140 -8.68 -21.11 19.18
CA GLU A 140 -10.06 -20.89 19.65
C GLU A 140 -10.10 -19.82 20.74
N TYR A 141 -9.29 -19.99 21.79
CA TYR A 141 -9.18 -19.02 22.88
C TYR A 141 -8.81 -17.61 22.40
N SER A 142 -7.88 -17.48 21.44
CA SER A 142 -7.41 -16.16 20.98
C SER A 142 -8.54 -15.35 20.34
N PHE A 143 -9.36 -15.99 19.49
CA PHE A 143 -10.50 -15.33 18.84
C PHE A 143 -11.66 -15.10 19.81
N GLU A 144 -12.03 -16.09 20.62
CA GLU A 144 -13.11 -15.95 21.61
C GLU A 144 -12.79 -14.86 22.65
N ARG A 145 -11.55 -14.83 23.15
CA ARG A 145 -11.07 -13.78 24.04
C ARG A 145 -11.22 -12.41 23.40
N GLY A 146 -10.83 -12.27 22.13
CA GLY A 146 -10.92 -11.01 21.41
C GLY A 146 -12.37 -10.51 21.34
N LEU A 147 -13.30 -11.38 20.96
CA LEU A 147 -14.73 -11.08 20.92
C LEU A 147 -15.30 -10.77 22.32
N LEU A 148 -14.90 -11.48 23.37
CA LEU A 148 -15.37 -11.17 24.74
C LEU A 148 -14.78 -9.88 25.31
N MET A 149 -13.60 -9.48 24.84
CA MET A 149 -12.94 -8.24 25.27
C MET A 149 -13.58 -7.02 24.61
N ASP A 150 -13.86 -7.09 23.30
CA ASP A 150 -14.55 -6.08 22.47
C ASP A 150 -14.47 -4.64 22.99
N HIS A 151 -13.27 -4.07 22.97
CA HIS A 151 -13.09 -2.70 23.45
C HIS A 151 -13.62 -1.69 22.43
N SER A 152 -14.10 -0.57 22.96
CA SER A 152 -14.62 0.54 22.19
C SER A 152 -13.58 1.04 21.19
N GLY A 153 -13.94 1.06 19.90
CA GLY A 153 -13.05 1.48 18.81
C GLY A 153 -11.96 0.48 18.44
N GLY A 154 -12.08 -0.77 18.88
CA GLY A 154 -11.15 -1.86 18.56
C GLY A 154 -11.40 -2.56 17.23
N PRO A 155 -10.49 -3.46 16.82
CA PRO A 155 -10.54 -4.14 15.52
C PRO A 155 -11.53 -5.33 15.46
N MET A 156 -12.15 -5.70 16.59
CA MET A 156 -12.93 -6.94 16.70
C MET A 156 -14.20 -6.96 15.87
N TRP A 157 -14.70 -5.81 15.41
CA TRP A 157 -15.81 -5.72 14.46
C TRP A 157 -15.57 -6.60 13.22
N MET A 158 -14.32 -6.71 12.75
CA MET A 158 -13.93 -7.53 11.59
C MET A 158 -14.06 -9.05 11.83
N ILE A 159 -14.14 -9.49 13.09
CA ILE A 159 -14.39 -10.88 13.46
C ILE A 159 -15.87 -11.07 13.84
N TYR A 160 -16.47 -10.07 14.49
CA TYR A 160 -17.89 -10.04 14.82
C TYR A 160 -18.78 -10.14 13.60
N GLU A 161 -18.50 -9.35 12.57
CA GLU A 161 -19.32 -9.30 11.36
C GLU A 161 -19.41 -10.64 10.63
N PRO A 162 -18.28 -11.28 10.23
CA PRO A 162 -18.34 -12.56 9.52
C PRO A 162 -18.89 -13.71 10.38
N LEU A 163 -18.71 -13.68 11.71
CA LEU A 163 -19.05 -14.81 12.58
C LEU A 163 -20.43 -14.70 13.23
N LEU A 164 -20.84 -13.49 13.59
CA LEU A 164 -22.08 -13.23 14.34
C LEU A 164 -23.08 -12.36 13.55
N GLY A 165 -22.68 -11.76 12.43
CA GLY A 165 -23.55 -10.91 11.60
C GLY A 165 -23.91 -9.57 12.26
N VAL A 166 -23.09 -9.10 13.18
CA VAL A 166 -23.24 -7.82 13.91
C VAL A 166 -21.89 -7.13 14.02
N MET A 167 -21.84 -5.84 14.36
CA MET A 167 -20.58 -5.07 14.42
C MET A 167 -19.82 -5.17 15.74
N GLY A 168 -20.43 -5.71 16.80
CA GLY A 168 -19.80 -5.80 18.10
C GLY A 168 -20.74 -6.34 19.18
N SER A 169 -20.23 -6.46 20.40
CA SER A 169 -20.96 -6.89 21.59
C SER A 169 -22.19 -6.02 21.90
N SER A 170 -22.15 -4.74 21.54
CA SER A 170 -23.24 -3.78 21.77
C SER A 170 -24.56 -4.20 21.11
N ALA A 171 -24.52 -5.01 20.03
CA ALA A 171 -25.72 -5.56 19.41
C ALA A 171 -26.50 -6.54 20.32
N TYR A 172 -25.88 -7.00 21.40
CA TYR A 172 -26.50 -7.86 22.42
C TYR A 172 -27.09 -7.07 23.60
N ASP A 173 -26.89 -5.75 23.69
CA ASP A 173 -27.60 -4.86 24.63
C ASP A 173 -29.02 -4.59 24.11
N VAL A 174 -29.89 -5.60 24.21
CA VAL A 174 -31.26 -5.59 23.67
C VAL A 174 -32.14 -4.56 24.37
N ASN A 175 -31.80 -4.19 25.59
CA ASN A 175 -32.55 -3.22 26.39
C ASN A 175 -32.10 -1.76 26.15
N GLU A 176 -31.03 -1.55 25.39
CA GLU A 176 -30.45 -0.25 24.99
C GLU A 176 -30.04 0.65 26.17
N ASN A 177 -29.62 0.07 27.31
CA ASN A 177 -29.19 0.84 28.48
C ASN A 177 -27.70 1.26 28.47
N GLY A 178 -26.96 0.80 27.45
CA GLY A 178 -25.52 0.99 27.29
C GLY A 178 -24.67 -0.01 28.06
N LYS A 179 -25.23 -1.13 28.53
CA LYS A 179 -24.54 -2.18 29.30
C LYS A 179 -25.17 -3.55 29.05
N ILE A 180 -24.30 -4.53 28.83
CA ILE A 180 -24.65 -5.94 28.69
C ILE A 180 -24.91 -6.53 30.09
N ASP A 181 -26.14 -6.93 30.35
CA ASP A 181 -26.51 -7.66 31.58
C ASP A 181 -26.17 -9.17 31.50
N GLU A 182 -26.41 -9.91 32.58
CA GLU A 182 -26.08 -11.35 32.63
C GLU A 182 -26.85 -12.18 31.59
N SER A 183 -28.10 -11.84 31.30
CA SER A 183 -28.90 -12.56 30.30
C SER A 183 -28.40 -12.29 28.88
N GLU A 184 -28.05 -11.04 28.59
CA GLU A 184 -27.49 -10.59 27.33
C GLU A 184 -26.08 -11.17 27.10
N TYR A 185 -25.24 -11.17 28.14
CA TYR A 185 -23.95 -11.83 28.14
C TYR A 185 -24.09 -13.33 27.82
N ASN A 186 -25.01 -14.05 28.45
CA ASN A 186 -25.20 -15.47 28.18
C ASN A 186 -25.55 -15.74 26.71
N ALA A 187 -26.28 -14.84 26.05
CA ALA A 187 -26.59 -14.93 24.63
C ALA A 187 -25.35 -14.66 23.76
N LEU A 188 -24.56 -13.63 24.10
CA LEU A 188 -23.30 -13.29 23.43
C LEU A 188 -22.27 -14.43 23.56
N ASP A 189 -22.03 -14.89 24.79
CA ASP A 189 -21.10 -15.96 25.13
C ASP A 189 -21.44 -17.26 24.39
N THR A 190 -22.73 -17.63 24.36
CA THR A 190 -23.22 -18.78 23.59
C THR A 190 -23.00 -18.62 22.09
N ALA A 191 -23.12 -17.41 21.55
CA ALA A 191 -22.90 -17.16 20.14
C ALA A 191 -21.41 -17.27 19.78
N ILE A 192 -20.53 -16.74 20.64
CA ILE A 192 -19.06 -16.81 20.49
C ILE A 192 -18.55 -18.26 20.52
N ASP A 193 -18.86 -19.04 21.58
CA ASP A 193 -18.48 -20.46 21.75
C ASP A 193 -18.94 -21.37 20.60
N LYS A 194 -20.03 -20.96 19.94
CA LYS A 194 -20.60 -21.67 18.80
C LYS A 194 -19.95 -21.27 17.49
N ALA A 195 -19.54 -20.01 17.36
CA ALA A 195 -18.95 -19.48 16.15
C ALA A 195 -17.53 -20.02 15.91
N ILE A 196 -16.78 -20.30 16.96
CA ILE A 196 -15.39 -20.75 16.88
C ILE A 196 -15.28 -22.03 17.69
N GLN A 197 -14.76 -23.09 17.09
CA GLN A 197 -14.61 -24.37 17.78
C GLN A 197 -13.31 -25.06 17.38
N SER A 198 -12.79 -25.90 18.28
CA SER A 198 -11.61 -26.70 17.98
C SER A 198 -11.71 -28.17 18.39
N ASN A 199 -10.80 -28.96 17.85
CA ASN A 199 -10.54 -30.34 18.28
C ASN A 199 -9.03 -30.57 18.42
N ALA A 200 -8.58 -31.82 18.47
CA ALA A 200 -7.16 -32.15 18.65
C ALA A 200 -6.23 -31.66 17.52
N THR A 201 -6.74 -31.42 16.31
CA THR A 201 -5.91 -31.07 15.13
C THR A 201 -6.44 -29.88 14.33
N HIS A 202 -7.72 -29.55 14.43
CA HIS A 202 -8.34 -28.50 13.64
C HIS A 202 -8.99 -27.45 14.53
N VAL A 203 -9.06 -26.24 13.99
CA VAL A 203 -9.99 -25.18 14.40
C VAL A 203 -10.97 -24.95 13.24
N TRP A 204 -12.20 -24.53 13.55
CA TRP A 204 -13.14 -24.10 12.54
C TRP A 204 -13.97 -22.91 12.97
N PHE A 205 -14.40 -22.15 11.95
CA PHE A 205 -15.27 -20.99 12.09
C PHE A 205 -16.61 -21.29 11.43
N ASN A 206 -17.71 -21.11 12.17
CA ASN A 206 -19.08 -21.27 11.70
C ASN A 206 -19.65 -19.91 11.33
N LEU A 207 -19.89 -19.70 10.03
CA LEU A 207 -20.36 -18.41 9.50
C LEU A 207 -21.86 -18.50 9.19
N PRO A 208 -22.67 -17.48 9.55
CA PRO A 208 -24.09 -17.42 9.25
C PRO A 208 -24.38 -17.12 7.77
N ALA A 209 -23.40 -16.60 7.02
CA ALA A 209 -23.51 -16.32 5.59
C ALA A 209 -22.14 -16.41 4.88
N PRO A 210 -22.12 -16.49 3.54
CA PRO A 210 -20.90 -16.32 2.77
C PRO A 210 -20.25 -14.95 3.01
N TYR A 211 -18.97 -14.94 3.36
CA TYR A 211 -18.22 -13.72 3.65
C TYR A 211 -16.87 -13.74 2.90
N ALA A 212 -16.85 -13.11 1.72
CA ALA A 212 -15.70 -13.16 0.81
C ALA A 212 -14.34 -12.71 1.42
N PRO A 213 -14.26 -11.64 2.23
CA PRO A 213 -12.97 -11.16 2.73
C PRO A 213 -12.44 -11.88 3.97
N PHE A 214 -13.15 -12.88 4.53
CA PHE A 214 -12.78 -13.43 5.84
C PHE A 214 -11.35 -14.00 5.88
N GLN A 215 -10.87 -14.62 4.79
CA GLN A 215 -9.50 -15.13 4.74
C GLN A 215 -8.45 -14.02 4.78
N GLN A 216 -8.76 -12.85 4.19
CA GLN A 216 -7.88 -11.69 4.21
C GLN A 216 -7.80 -11.11 5.62
N ILE A 217 -8.94 -11.00 6.32
CA ILE A 217 -9.03 -10.52 7.70
C ILE A 217 -8.16 -11.36 8.63
N LEU A 218 -8.18 -12.68 8.48
CA LEU A 218 -7.38 -13.60 9.30
C LEU A 218 -5.86 -13.45 9.15
N THR A 219 -5.38 -12.75 8.12
CA THR A 219 -3.93 -12.56 7.88
C THR A 219 -3.31 -11.42 8.68
N GLN A 220 -4.14 -10.54 9.26
CA GLN A 220 -3.72 -9.28 9.86
C GLN A 220 -3.55 -9.37 11.38
N SER A 221 -3.15 -8.27 12.00
CA SER A 221 -2.76 -8.22 13.42
C SER A 221 -3.82 -8.73 14.40
N TRP A 222 -5.11 -8.51 14.12
CA TRP A 222 -6.24 -9.02 14.91
C TRP A 222 -6.51 -10.52 14.71
N GLY A 223 -5.91 -11.16 13.69
CA GLY A 223 -5.97 -12.61 13.45
C GLY A 223 -4.84 -13.40 14.09
N MET A 224 -4.03 -12.78 14.95
CA MET A 224 -2.81 -13.37 15.51
C MET A 224 -3.09 -14.22 16.76
N ILE A 225 -2.34 -15.31 16.91
CA ILE A 225 -2.61 -16.32 17.95
C ILE A 225 -1.72 -16.13 19.18
N LEU A 226 -2.36 -16.13 20.36
CA LEU A 226 -1.72 -16.04 21.67
C LEU A 226 -1.63 -17.42 22.34
N SER A 227 -0.72 -17.55 23.31
CA SER A 227 -0.73 -18.71 24.23
C SER A 227 -1.85 -18.56 25.25
N LYS A 228 -2.81 -19.50 25.26
CA LYS A 228 -3.94 -19.51 26.20
C LYS A 228 -3.47 -19.50 27.66
N ASN A 229 -2.57 -20.42 28.00
CA ASN A 229 -2.08 -20.56 29.37
C ASN A 229 -1.31 -19.32 29.82
N TYR A 230 -0.50 -18.73 28.92
CA TYR A 230 0.23 -17.51 29.24
C TYR A 230 -0.74 -16.34 29.46
N ALA A 231 -1.70 -16.12 28.54
CA ALA A 231 -2.67 -15.05 28.65
C ALA A 231 -3.46 -15.14 29.96
N ILE A 232 -3.95 -16.33 30.32
CA ILE A 232 -4.67 -16.56 31.59
C ILE A 232 -3.78 -16.22 32.80
N ALA A 233 -2.52 -16.66 32.79
CA ALA A 233 -1.58 -16.39 33.89
C ALA A 233 -1.28 -14.90 34.07
N HIS A 234 -1.47 -14.08 33.03
CA HIS A 234 -1.20 -12.65 33.02
C HIS A 234 -2.49 -11.81 32.98
N GLY A 235 -3.59 -12.35 33.50
CA GLY A 235 -4.79 -11.57 33.80
C GLY A 235 -5.77 -11.36 32.63
N CYS A 236 -5.55 -12.00 31.48
CA CYS A 236 -6.57 -12.07 30.43
C CYS A 236 -7.77 -12.94 30.85
N TRP A 237 -8.79 -13.03 29.99
CA TRP A 237 -9.95 -13.90 30.20
C TRP A 237 -9.53 -15.32 30.59
N ASN A 238 -10.15 -15.86 31.63
CA ASN A 238 -9.81 -17.16 32.20
C ASN A 238 -10.19 -18.38 31.32
N GLY A 239 -10.82 -18.15 30.16
CA GLY A 239 -11.22 -19.20 29.21
C GLY A 239 -12.45 -19.99 29.64
N GLN A 240 -13.26 -19.47 30.58
CA GLN A 240 -14.49 -20.10 31.04
C GLN A 240 -15.71 -19.34 30.53
N HIS A 241 -16.53 -20.03 29.74
CA HIS A 241 -17.87 -19.60 29.35
C HIS A 241 -18.85 -19.62 30.53
N GLY A 242 -19.94 -18.87 30.41
CA GLY A 242 -21.00 -18.75 31.41
C GLY A 242 -20.57 -18.04 32.69
N ASN A 243 -19.54 -17.19 32.63
CA ASN A 243 -19.00 -16.48 33.78
C ASN A 243 -19.12 -14.96 33.61
N TYR A 244 -20.31 -14.43 33.93
CA TYR A 244 -20.61 -13.00 33.79
C TYR A 244 -19.70 -12.09 34.65
N THR A 245 -19.30 -12.56 35.84
CA THR A 245 -18.38 -11.79 36.70
C THR A 245 -17.01 -11.63 36.06
N GLU A 246 -16.52 -12.68 35.39
CA GLU A 246 -15.29 -12.61 34.63
C GLU A 246 -15.43 -11.70 33.40
N PHE A 247 -16.53 -11.81 32.66
CA PHE A 247 -16.80 -10.94 31.51
C PHE A 247 -16.73 -9.46 31.90
N LEU A 248 -17.39 -9.06 33.00
CA LEU A 248 -17.33 -7.68 33.50
C LEU A 248 -15.92 -7.19 33.88
N ARG A 249 -14.98 -8.11 34.15
CA ARG A 249 -13.58 -7.78 34.46
C ARG A 249 -12.76 -7.54 33.19
N THR A 250 -13.09 -8.23 32.10
CA THR A 250 -12.28 -8.28 30.87
C THR A 250 -12.88 -7.51 29.71
N TYR A 251 -14.17 -7.16 29.78
CA TYR A 251 -14.90 -6.40 28.78
C TYR A 251 -14.49 -4.94 28.76
N ASP A 252 -14.36 -4.37 27.56
CA ASP A 252 -14.01 -2.98 27.26
C ASP A 252 -12.85 -2.43 28.11
N PRO A 253 -11.68 -3.11 28.12
CA PRO A 253 -10.55 -2.68 28.91
C PRO A 253 -10.02 -1.32 28.42
N PRO A 254 -9.64 -0.42 29.33
CA PRO A 254 -9.11 0.89 28.96
C PRO A 254 -7.75 0.77 28.26
N THR A 255 -7.35 1.83 27.56
CA THR A 255 -5.99 1.99 27.03
C THR A 255 -4.94 1.78 28.14
N PRO A 256 -3.85 1.02 27.89
CA PRO A 256 -3.42 0.41 26.61
C PRO A 256 -3.73 -1.10 26.46
N GLY A 257 -4.75 -1.61 27.16
CA GLY A 257 -5.12 -3.02 27.13
C GLY A 257 -4.39 -3.89 28.17
N PRO A 258 -4.81 -5.16 28.33
CA PRO A 258 -4.43 -5.99 29.49
C PRO A 258 -2.99 -6.50 29.46
N LEU A 259 -2.36 -6.65 28.29
CA LEU A 259 -0.98 -7.14 28.17
C LEU A 259 0.10 -6.06 28.35
N MET A 260 -0.30 -4.89 28.86
CA MET A 260 0.58 -3.74 29.05
C MET A 260 0.86 -3.40 30.51
N ASP A 261 0.11 -3.99 31.45
CA ASP A 261 0.20 -3.76 32.90
C ASP A 261 0.57 -5.05 33.64
N PRO A 262 1.54 -5.05 34.57
CA PRO A 262 2.37 -3.93 35.05
C PRO A 262 3.49 -3.50 34.09
N ALA A 263 3.74 -4.28 33.05
CA ALA A 263 4.68 -3.96 31.98
C ALA A 263 4.23 -4.65 30.68
N PRO A 264 4.68 -4.17 29.50
CA PRO A 264 4.39 -4.82 28.22
C PRO A 264 4.94 -6.24 28.18
N GLU A 265 4.06 -7.21 27.90
CA GLU A 265 4.41 -8.62 27.82
C GLU A 265 3.75 -9.26 26.60
N ALA A 266 4.51 -10.11 25.90
CA ALA A 266 4.03 -10.75 24.69
C ALA A 266 4.54 -12.19 24.59
N MET A 267 3.66 -13.11 24.23
CA MET A 267 3.96 -14.54 24.12
C MET A 267 3.30 -15.10 22.86
N GLY A 268 4.06 -15.11 21.77
CA GLY A 268 3.62 -15.61 20.48
C GLY A 268 4.47 -16.79 19.98
N THR A 269 4.25 -17.14 18.72
CA THR A 269 5.00 -18.18 17.99
C THR A 269 5.93 -17.60 16.94
N GLY A 270 5.92 -16.27 16.78
CA GLY A 270 6.59 -15.57 15.69
C GLY A 270 8.12 -15.62 15.76
N PRO A 271 8.79 -15.12 14.70
CA PRO A 271 10.24 -15.22 14.53
C PRO A 271 11.06 -14.42 15.54
N TYR A 272 10.45 -13.49 16.25
CA TYR A 272 11.09 -12.69 17.30
C TYR A 272 10.27 -12.67 18.58
N LYS A 273 10.95 -12.46 19.70
CA LYS A 273 10.39 -12.27 21.04
C LYS A 273 10.50 -10.80 21.42
N LEU A 274 9.51 -10.26 22.12
CA LEU A 274 9.65 -8.95 22.75
C LEU A 274 10.69 -9.05 23.87
N SER A 275 11.83 -8.37 23.70
CA SER A 275 12.93 -8.40 24.66
C SER A 275 12.84 -7.27 25.68
N ALA A 276 12.52 -6.07 25.23
CA ALA A 276 12.35 -4.90 26.07
C ALA A 276 11.56 -3.81 25.34
N MET A 277 10.85 -2.98 26.10
CA MET A 277 10.05 -1.88 25.58
C MET A 277 10.03 -0.69 26.55
N ASN A 278 10.03 0.51 25.99
CA ASN A 278 9.66 1.75 26.66
C ASN A 278 8.48 2.37 25.90
N THR A 279 7.37 2.57 26.59
CA THR A 279 6.09 3.07 26.05
C THR A 279 5.99 4.60 26.03
N ASP A 280 7.07 5.32 26.35
CA ASP A 280 7.05 6.79 26.32
C ASP A 280 6.64 7.32 24.93
N PRO A 281 5.61 8.18 24.82
CA PRO A 281 5.06 8.59 23.54
C PRO A 281 6.01 9.46 22.71
N HIS A 282 7.08 10.03 23.31
CA HIS A 282 8.02 10.94 22.65
C HIS A 282 9.42 10.32 22.45
N THR A 283 9.80 9.39 23.31
CA THR A 283 11.15 8.79 23.40
C THR A 283 11.12 7.27 23.53
N GLY A 284 9.96 6.67 23.30
CA GLY A 284 9.72 5.24 23.36
C GLY A 284 10.55 4.44 22.37
N TRP A 285 10.71 3.17 22.66
CA TRP A 285 11.46 2.23 21.84
C TRP A 285 11.08 0.80 22.18
N TYR A 286 11.31 -0.14 21.28
CA TYR A 286 11.26 -1.56 21.58
C TYR A 286 12.41 -2.31 20.93
N VAL A 287 12.78 -3.43 21.56
CA VAL A 287 13.80 -4.36 21.08
C VAL A 287 13.15 -5.73 20.95
N LEU A 288 13.31 -6.31 19.78
CA LEU A 288 12.96 -7.69 19.48
C LEU A 288 14.22 -8.54 19.42
N GLU A 289 14.19 -9.73 20.02
CA GLU A 289 15.26 -10.72 19.94
C GLU A 289 14.78 -11.95 19.18
N ARG A 290 15.59 -12.43 18.24
CA ARG A 290 15.26 -13.61 17.43
C ARG A 290 14.89 -14.82 18.29
N PHE A 291 13.84 -15.52 17.88
CA PHE A 291 13.48 -16.83 18.41
C PHE A 291 14.22 -17.92 17.62
N ASP A 292 15.30 -18.47 18.20
CA ASP A 292 16.14 -19.47 17.52
C ASP A 292 15.37 -20.78 17.20
N ASP A 293 14.32 -21.08 17.96
CA ASP A 293 13.46 -22.27 17.83
C ASP A 293 12.22 -22.02 16.93
N TYR A 294 12.18 -20.90 16.21
CA TYR A 294 11.09 -20.57 15.29
C TYR A 294 10.91 -21.67 14.23
N TRP A 295 9.66 -22.11 14.03
CA TRP A 295 9.33 -23.27 13.18
C TRP A 295 9.69 -23.05 11.70
N GLY A 296 9.72 -21.79 11.24
CA GLY A 296 10.16 -21.40 9.89
C GLY A 296 11.67 -21.40 9.69
N GLY A 297 12.45 -21.66 10.74
CA GLY A 297 13.91 -21.49 10.80
C GLY A 297 14.30 -20.14 11.39
N PRO A 298 15.50 -19.99 11.99
CA PRO A 298 15.87 -18.76 12.68
C PRO A 298 15.94 -17.56 11.72
N ALA A 299 15.44 -16.40 12.18
CA ALA A 299 15.59 -15.13 11.47
C ALA A 299 17.08 -14.82 11.16
N PRO A 300 17.38 -14.15 10.04
CA PRO A 300 18.76 -13.86 9.66
C PRO A 300 19.44 -12.85 10.59
N THR A 301 18.68 -11.91 11.16
CA THR A 301 19.19 -10.91 12.10
C THR A 301 18.84 -11.27 13.53
N LYS A 302 19.75 -11.02 14.49
CA LYS A 302 19.55 -11.41 15.89
C LYS A 302 18.64 -10.45 16.65
N TYR A 303 18.76 -9.16 16.40
CA TYR A 303 17.97 -8.12 17.06
C TYR A 303 17.30 -7.19 16.04
N ALA A 304 16.16 -6.63 16.43
CA ALA A 304 15.58 -5.47 15.77
C ALA A 304 15.23 -4.43 16.83
N THR A 305 15.59 -3.17 16.60
CA THR A 305 15.35 -2.06 17.53
C THR A 305 14.62 -0.95 16.79
N VAL A 306 13.44 -0.57 17.29
CA VAL A 306 12.68 0.55 16.75
C VAL A 306 12.66 1.66 17.78
N LYS A 307 13.00 2.88 17.36
CA LYS A 307 13.14 4.05 18.23
C LYS A 307 12.24 5.18 17.74
N ASN A 308 11.44 5.72 18.64
CA ASN A 308 10.76 6.98 18.42
C ASN A 308 11.76 8.13 18.58
N VAL A 309 11.88 8.93 17.54
CA VAL A 309 12.75 10.09 17.44
C VAL A 309 11.93 11.17 16.76
N GLU A 310 11.22 12.01 17.51
CA GLU A 310 10.21 12.94 16.95
C GLU A 310 10.78 14.03 16.02
N GLU A 311 12.00 14.48 16.30
CA GLU A 311 12.63 15.58 15.55
C GLU A 311 13.29 15.08 14.26
N TRP A 312 12.86 15.62 13.11
CA TRP A 312 13.40 15.24 11.80
C TRP A 312 14.93 15.38 11.71
N SER A 313 15.49 16.48 12.23
CA SER A 313 16.94 16.70 12.19
C SER A 313 17.72 15.60 12.92
N ASN A 314 17.17 15.07 14.01
CA ASN A 314 17.76 13.98 14.78
C ASN A 314 17.59 12.63 14.05
N ARG A 315 16.41 12.35 13.48
CA ARG A 315 16.20 11.15 12.64
C ARG A 315 17.17 11.11 11.47
N LYS A 316 17.30 12.22 10.75
CA LYS A 316 18.23 12.37 9.64
C LYS A 316 19.67 12.17 10.09
N ALA A 317 20.09 12.77 11.21
CA ALA A 317 21.45 12.59 11.73
C ALA A 317 21.74 11.12 12.06
N GLN A 318 20.82 10.41 12.71
CA GLN A 318 20.95 8.98 13.01
C GLN A 318 21.00 8.14 11.73
N PHE A 319 20.09 8.43 10.80
CA PHE A 319 20.04 7.74 9.51
C PHE A 319 21.30 7.96 8.69
N PHE A 320 21.96 9.12 8.76
CA PHE A 320 23.21 9.38 8.05
C PHE A 320 24.47 8.92 8.77
N SER A 321 24.41 8.71 10.08
CA SER A 321 25.55 8.29 10.88
C SER A 321 26.03 6.88 10.59
N THR A 322 27.35 6.69 10.55
CA THR A 322 28.00 5.36 10.59
C THR A 322 28.54 5.02 11.97
N ASP A 323 28.39 5.92 12.96
CA ASP A 323 28.71 5.65 14.36
C ASP A 323 27.75 4.58 14.89
N PRO A 324 28.24 3.39 15.32
CA PRO A 324 27.39 2.33 15.85
C PRO A 324 26.46 2.78 16.99
N ALA A 325 26.79 3.83 17.74
CA ALA A 325 25.95 4.35 18.81
C ALA A 325 24.73 5.15 18.33
N LEU A 326 24.79 5.71 17.12
CA LEU A 326 23.78 6.61 16.55
C LEU A 326 23.12 6.08 15.28
N GLN A 327 23.71 5.08 14.63
CA GLN A 327 23.31 4.63 13.31
C GLN A 327 21.88 4.04 13.26
N ALA A 328 21.11 4.44 12.24
CA ALA A 328 19.86 3.81 11.85
C ALA A 328 19.92 3.23 10.42
N ASP A 329 19.21 2.13 10.19
CA ASP A 329 19.10 1.39 8.93
C ASP A 329 17.91 1.81 8.09
N PHE A 330 16.86 2.22 8.77
CA PHE A 330 15.60 2.72 8.23
C PHE A 330 15.26 4.06 8.87
N CYS A 331 14.57 4.92 8.11
CA CYS A 331 14.15 6.22 8.61
C CYS A 331 12.79 6.61 8.05
N ALA A 332 11.88 7.00 8.94
CA ALA A 332 10.64 7.66 8.55
C ALA A 332 10.94 9.11 8.12
N VAL A 333 10.71 9.42 6.83
CA VAL A 333 10.98 10.73 6.22
C VAL A 333 9.67 11.46 6.01
N ASN A 334 9.52 12.64 6.62
CA ASN A 334 8.32 13.45 6.44
C ASN A 334 8.24 13.99 5.01
N ARG A 335 7.01 14.15 4.50
CA ARG A 335 6.74 14.64 3.13
C ARG A 335 7.48 15.95 2.81
N ALA A 336 7.51 16.89 3.75
CA ALA A 336 8.20 18.18 3.61
C ALA A 336 9.73 18.05 3.44
N ASN A 337 10.31 16.94 3.90
CA ASN A 337 11.76 16.74 3.97
C ASN A 337 12.29 15.77 2.90
N ILE A 338 11.43 15.22 2.03
CA ILE A 338 11.83 14.28 0.97
C ILE A 338 13.01 14.83 0.15
N ARG A 339 12.96 16.10 -0.26
CA ARG A 339 14.03 16.72 -1.06
C ARG A 339 15.41 16.65 -0.38
N GLU A 340 15.45 16.65 0.95
CA GLU A 340 16.70 16.58 1.70
C GLU A 340 17.40 15.22 1.62
N MET A 341 16.73 14.18 1.10
CA MET A 341 17.29 12.85 0.91
C MET A 341 17.97 12.67 -0.47
N HIS A 342 17.84 13.65 -1.35
CA HIS A 342 18.28 13.57 -2.74
C HIS A 342 19.35 14.61 -3.07
N ILE A 343 20.25 14.24 -3.98
CA ILE A 343 21.31 15.12 -4.45
C ILE A 343 20.67 16.32 -5.15
N ASN A 344 21.15 17.53 -4.85
CA ASN A 344 20.63 18.81 -5.35
C ASN A 344 19.15 19.11 -5.01
N GLY A 345 18.52 18.33 -4.13
CA GLY A 345 17.12 18.52 -3.75
C GLY A 345 16.10 18.08 -4.80
N ASP A 346 16.54 17.36 -5.83
CA ASP A 346 15.64 16.78 -6.83
C ASP A 346 14.97 15.52 -6.26
N LYS A 347 13.68 15.61 -5.95
CA LYS A 347 12.92 14.50 -5.34
C LYS A 347 12.94 13.23 -6.21
N ASP A 348 13.08 13.34 -7.53
CA ASP A 348 13.11 12.19 -8.44
C ASP A 348 14.54 11.86 -8.91
N GLY A 349 15.51 12.67 -8.49
CA GLY A 349 16.93 12.42 -8.69
C GLY A 349 17.49 11.33 -7.77
N PRO A 350 18.79 11.02 -7.87
CA PRO A 350 19.43 10.02 -7.02
C PRO A 350 19.42 10.43 -5.54
N THR A 351 19.22 9.45 -4.66
CA THR A 351 19.48 9.59 -3.22
C THR A 351 20.96 9.79 -2.94
N TYR A 352 21.32 10.23 -1.73
CA TYR A 352 22.73 10.27 -1.32
C TYR A 352 23.38 8.88 -1.39
N PRO A 353 24.71 8.78 -1.62
CA PRO A 353 25.42 7.50 -1.57
C PRO A 353 25.21 6.77 -0.24
N GLY A 354 24.97 5.47 -0.30
CA GLY A 354 24.69 4.63 0.89
C GLY A 354 23.20 4.54 1.27
N PHE A 355 22.30 5.19 0.52
CA PHE A 355 20.86 5.16 0.72
C PHE A 355 20.13 4.75 -0.56
N ARG A 356 19.00 4.08 -0.41
CA ARG A 356 18.07 3.76 -1.51
C ARG A 356 16.64 4.11 -1.13
N MET A 357 15.81 4.28 -2.15
CA MET A 357 14.40 4.65 -2.01
C MET A 357 13.53 3.78 -2.92
N TYR A 358 12.39 3.34 -2.38
CA TYR A 358 11.33 2.68 -3.13
C TYR A 358 10.05 3.50 -3.04
N LYS A 359 9.34 3.60 -4.17
CA LYS A 359 7.97 4.13 -4.19
C LYS A 359 7.03 2.94 -4.02
N VAL A 360 6.19 2.98 -3.00
CA VAL A 360 5.18 1.94 -2.73
C VAL A 360 3.79 2.56 -2.69
N PRO A 361 2.80 1.98 -3.37
CA PRO A 361 1.42 2.39 -3.18
C PRO A 361 1.00 2.11 -1.74
N VAL A 362 0.23 3.01 -1.14
CA VAL A 362 -0.33 2.82 0.21
C VAL A 362 -1.82 2.82 0.08
N GLN A 363 -2.50 1.73 0.45
CA GLN A 363 -3.95 1.57 0.36
C GLN A 363 -4.66 2.47 1.39
N SER A 364 -4.63 3.77 1.16
CA SER A 364 -5.16 4.78 2.08
C SER A 364 -5.88 5.90 1.32
N ILE A 365 -6.94 6.43 1.91
CA ILE A 365 -7.64 7.61 1.40
C ILE A 365 -7.73 8.65 2.50
N GLY A 366 -7.31 9.88 2.20
CA GLY A 366 -7.68 11.06 2.97
C GLY A 366 -8.93 11.72 2.38
N ALA A 367 -9.90 12.07 3.22
CA ALA A 367 -11.18 12.62 2.80
C ALA A 367 -11.69 13.75 3.72
N VAL A 368 -12.60 14.56 3.17
CA VAL A 368 -13.39 15.56 3.92
C VAL A 368 -14.79 15.01 4.14
N TYR A 369 -15.24 15.03 5.38
CA TYR A 369 -16.50 14.45 5.83
C TYR A 369 -17.42 15.55 6.36
N PHE A 370 -18.73 15.34 6.22
CA PHE A 370 -19.76 16.29 6.62
C PHE A 370 -20.72 15.62 7.59
N VAL A 371 -20.82 16.15 8.83
CA VAL A 371 -21.77 15.61 9.79
C VAL A 371 -23.14 16.18 9.50
N TYR A 372 -24.09 15.30 9.16
CA TYR A 372 -25.42 15.69 8.70
C TYR A 372 -26.15 16.46 9.80
N ASN A 373 -26.09 15.97 11.03
CA ASN A 373 -26.65 16.64 12.20
C ASN A 373 -25.69 16.57 13.39
N VAL A 374 -25.09 17.71 13.75
CA VAL A 374 -24.10 17.81 14.82
C VAL A 374 -24.75 17.62 16.19
N SER A 375 -24.29 16.60 16.92
CA SER A 375 -24.70 16.30 18.29
C SER A 375 -24.48 17.50 19.21
N GLN A 376 -25.47 17.76 20.07
CA GLN A 376 -25.44 18.89 21.01
C GLN A 376 -25.24 18.42 22.45
N PRO A 377 -24.52 19.18 23.30
CA PRO A 377 -23.79 20.40 22.97
C PRO A 377 -22.48 20.11 22.20
N SER A 378 -22.12 21.00 21.27
CA SER A 378 -20.84 20.94 20.55
C SER A 378 -20.26 22.34 20.31
N ASP A 379 -18.96 22.48 20.59
CA ASP A 379 -18.18 23.68 20.28
C ASP A 379 -17.95 23.86 18.77
N TYR A 380 -18.26 22.84 17.96
CA TYR A 380 -18.12 22.85 16.51
C TYR A 380 -19.45 23.02 15.79
N THR A 381 -20.54 23.32 16.52
CA THR A 381 -21.84 23.57 15.90
C THR A 381 -21.76 24.70 14.87
N PRO A 382 -22.11 24.46 13.60
CA PRO A 382 -22.03 25.50 12.59
C PRO A 382 -23.17 26.50 12.77
N VAL A 383 -23.00 27.70 12.21
CA VAL A 383 -23.94 28.82 12.35
C VAL A 383 -24.42 29.25 10.96
N LEU A 384 -25.71 29.52 10.83
CA LEU A 384 -26.31 30.18 9.67
C LEU A 384 -26.68 31.62 10.09
N GLY A 385 -25.99 32.60 9.52
CA GLY A 385 -26.05 34.00 9.95
C GLY A 385 -25.59 34.17 11.40
N THR A 386 -26.54 34.18 12.33
CA THR A 386 -26.27 34.29 13.79
C THR A 386 -26.90 33.17 14.60
N THR A 387 -27.56 32.21 13.94
CA THR A 387 -28.30 31.13 14.59
C THR A 387 -27.53 29.81 14.48
N PRO A 388 -27.27 29.09 15.58
CA PRO A 388 -26.73 27.73 15.53
C PRO A 388 -27.59 26.83 14.63
N LYS A 389 -26.95 26.11 13.73
CA LYS A 389 -27.60 25.30 12.68
C LYS A 389 -26.94 23.91 12.62
N PRO A 390 -27.15 23.04 13.63
CA PRO A 390 -26.47 21.74 13.73
C PRO A 390 -26.69 20.82 12.51
N ASP A 391 -27.80 21.00 11.81
CA ASP A 391 -28.20 20.24 10.62
C ASP A 391 -27.73 20.88 9.30
N LEU A 392 -26.82 21.88 9.33
CA LEU A 392 -26.40 22.66 8.15
C LEU A 392 -26.04 21.80 6.92
N PHE A 393 -25.40 20.65 7.14
CA PHE A 393 -24.95 19.73 6.08
C PHE A 393 -25.96 18.62 5.72
N MET A 394 -27.16 18.58 6.33
CA MET A 394 -28.29 17.82 5.77
C MET A 394 -28.66 18.34 4.38
N ASP A 395 -28.46 19.64 4.12
CA ASP A 395 -28.61 20.17 2.76
C ASP A 395 -27.43 19.75 1.89
N ARG A 396 -27.76 18.90 0.91
CA ARG A 396 -26.85 18.41 -0.12
C ARG A 396 -26.13 19.53 -0.88
N ASN A 397 -26.80 20.65 -1.16
CA ASN A 397 -26.16 21.79 -1.80
C ASN A 397 -25.05 22.37 -0.93
N MET A 398 -25.21 22.35 0.39
CA MET A 398 -24.16 22.83 1.28
C MET A 398 -22.91 21.95 1.23
N ARG A 399 -23.08 20.63 1.16
CA ARG A 399 -21.95 19.71 0.94
C ARG A 399 -21.26 20.00 -0.40
N LEU A 400 -22.04 20.17 -1.48
CA LEU A 400 -21.50 20.47 -2.81
C LEU A 400 -20.70 21.78 -2.88
N VAL A 401 -21.06 22.81 -2.10
CA VAL A 401 -20.27 24.05 -2.00
C VAL A 401 -18.84 23.74 -1.56
N PHE A 402 -18.68 22.98 -0.47
CA PHE A 402 -17.36 22.62 0.05
C PHE A 402 -16.61 21.70 -0.94
N MET A 403 -17.30 20.74 -1.54
CA MET A 403 -16.67 19.79 -2.46
C MET A 403 -16.12 20.45 -3.73
N TYR A 404 -16.85 21.41 -4.31
CA TYR A 404 -16.40 22.11 -5.50
C TYR A 404 -15.49 23.32 -5.19
N ALA A 405 -15.38 23.74 -3.93
CA ALA A 405 -14.45 24.78 -3.50
C ALA A 405 -13.01 24.27 -3.33
N LEU A 406 -12.81 23.00 -3.00
CA LEU A 406 -11.46 22.45 -2.82
C LEU A 406 -10.79 22.16 -4.17
N ASN A 407 -9.72 22.90 -4.49
CA ASN A 407 -8.88 22.59 -5.65
C ASN A 407 -7.94 21.40 -5.35
N VAL A 408 -8.41 20.19 -5.61
CA VAL A 408 -7.68 18.96 -5.28
C VAL A 408 -6.41 18.83 -6.11
N SER A 409 -6.46 19.07 -7.43
CA SER A 409 -5.27 19.01 -8.29
C SER A 409 -4.12 19.91 -7.81
N LYS A 410 -4.42 21.14 -7.37
CA LYS A 410 -3.41 22.05 -6.81
C LYS A 410 -2.82 21.48 -5.52
N TYR A 411 -3.67 20.96 -4.63
CA TYR A 411 -3.23 20.31 -3.40
C TYR A 411 -2.30 19.11 -3.67
N LEU A 412 -2.67 18.24 -4.62
CA LEU A 412 -1.84 17.08 -5.00
C LEU A 412 -0.51 17.52 -5.63
N ALA A 413 -0.51 18.58 -6.44
CA ALA A 413 0.71 19.08 -7.07
C ALA A 413 1.67 19.75 -6.06
N GLU A 414 1.14 20.59 -5.17
CA GLU A 414 1.95 21.42 -4.28
C GLU A 414 2.33 20.73 -2.97
N TYR A 415 1.38 20.06 -2.30
CA TYR A 415 1.63 19.38 -1.03
C TYR A 415 2.22 17.98 -1.25
N TRP A 416 1.60 17.19 -2.13
CA TRP A 416 2.04 15.81 -2.41
C TRP A 416 3.14 15.73 -3.47
N LEU A 417 3.56 16.86 -4.04
CA LEU A 417 4.62 16.93 -5.07
C LEU A 417 4.30 16.06 -6.30
N GLY A 418 3.02 15.89 -6.62
CA GLY A 418 2.53 15.01 -7.69
C GLY A 418 2.57 13.51 -7.36
N GLU A 419 2.86 13.12 -6.11
CA GLU A 419 2.92 11.73 -5.65
C GLU A 419 1.65 11.31 -4.89
N ALA A 420 0.51 11.76 -5.38
CA ALA A 420 -0.81 11.36 -4.91
C ALA A 420 -1.82 11.57 -6.03
N GLN A 421 -2.90 10.80 -6.00
CA GLN A 421 -3.99 10.85 -6.96
C GLN A 421 -5.31 11.07 -6.24
N GLN A 422 -6.24 11.80 -6.85
CA GLN A 422 -7.61 11.86 -6.35
C GLN A 422 -8.35 10.57 -6.75
N PRO A 423 -8.84 9.76 -5.80
CA PRO A 423 -9.64 8.59 -6.12
C PRO A 423 -11.03 9.01 -6.62
N THR A 424 -11.63 8.18 -7.48
CA THR A 424 -12.96 8.43 -8.07
C THR A 424 -14.11 8.12 -7.12
N THR A 425 -13.84 7.37 -6.05
CA THR A 425 -14.81 6.91 -5.05
C THR A 425 -14.17 6.81 -3.66
N CYS A 426 -14.88 6.27 -2.67
CA CYS A 426 -14.40 5.97 -1.32
C CYS A 426 -13.33 4.87 -1.25
N MET A 427 -12.92 4.29 -2.37
CA MET A 427 -11.94 3.20 -2.47
C MET A 427 -10.76 3.64 -3.36
N PRO A 428 -9.51 3.30 -3.01
CA PRO A 428 -8.34 3.74 -3.75
C PRO A 428 -8.08 2.89 -5.01
N PRO A 429 -7.36 3.44 -6.00
CA PRO A 429 -6.87 2.69 -7.15
C PRO A 429 -6.08 1.45 -6.75
N GLY A 430 -6.21 0.37 -7.52
CA GLY A 430 -5.53 -0.90 -7.26
C GLY A 430 -6.30 -1.85 -6.33
N THR A 431 -7.41 -1.42 -5.75
CA THR A 431 -8.36 -2.32 -5.07
C THR A 431 -9.22 -3.06 -6.09
N ALA A 432 -9.65 -4.29 -5.77
CA ALA A 432 -10.55 -5.06 -6.62
C ALA A 432 -11.80 -4.25 -7.03
N PHE A 433 -12.25 -4.40 -8.27
CA PHE A 433 -13.44 -3.71 -8.80
C PHE A 433 -13.38 -2.17 -8.83
N TYR A 434 -12.23 -1.55 -8.55
CA TYR A 434 -12.07 -0.09 -8.68
C TYR A 434 -12.35 0.37 -10.12
N ASN A 435 -13.27 1.32 -10.28
CA ASN A 435 -13.60 1.87 -11.58
C ASN A 435 -13.08 3.31 -11.74
N GLU A 436 -11.98 3.44 -12.49
CA GLU A 436 -11.33 4.72 -12.77
C GLU A 436 -12.12 5.63 -13.74
N SER A 437 -13.12 5.10 -14.44
CA SER A 437 -13.96 5.91 -15.35
C SER A 437 -14.99 6.79 -14.62
N LYS A 438 -15.21 6.54 -13.32
CA LYS A 438 -16.16 7.31 -12.51
C LYS A 438 -15.68 8.76 -12.34
N PRO A 439 -16.58 9.76 -12.34
CA PRO A 439 -16.18 11.17 -12.27
C PRO A 439 -15.64 11.57 -10.89
N VAL A 440 -14.77 12.59 -10.87
CA VAL A 440 -14.23 13.21 -9.65
C VAL A 440 -14.77 14.62 -9.42
N ARG A 441 -14.76 15.08 -8.16
CA ARG A 441 -14.97 16.49 -7.81
C ARG A 441 -13.65 17.15 -7.46
N ASN A 442 -13.13 17.98 -8.36
CA ASN A 442 -11.76 18.48 -8.27
C ASN A 442 -11.67 19.98 -7.90
N GLY A 443 -12.72 20.78 -8.11
CA GLY A 443 -12.71 22.21 -7.75
C GLY A 443 -11.62 23.05 -8.42
N ASN A 444 -11.00 22.54 -9.49
CA ASN A 444 -9.81 23.13 -10.12
C ASN A 444 -10.13 24.05 -11.29
N THR A 445 -11.38 24.09 -11.75
CA THR A 445 -11.79 24.87 -12.93
C THR A 445 -12.78 25.97 -12.56
N ASP A 446 -12.84 27.03 -13.38
CA ASP A 446 -13.88 28.06 -13.24
C ASP A 446 -15.29 27.46 -13.38
N ALA A 447 -15.43 26.38 -14.16
CA ALA A 447 -16.69 25.64 -14.28
C ALA A 447 -17.07 24.93 -12.97
N ASP A 448 -16.11 24.38 -12.22
CA ASP A 448 -16.38 23.78 -10.91
C ASP A 448 -16.71 24.84 -9.87
N LEU A 449 -16.03 25.99 -9.87
CA LEU A 449 -16.41 27.12 -9.01
C LEU A 449 -17.79 27.67 -9.35
N ALA A 450 -18.19 27.66 -10.62
CA ALA A 450 -19.56 27.99 -11.01
C ALA A 450 -20.58 26.97 -10.44
N LYS A 451 -20.23 25.67 -10.35
CA LYS A 451 -21.06 24.67 -9.66
C LYS A 451 -21.12 24.93 -8.16
N ALA A 452 -20.00 25.28 -7.53
CA ALA A 452 -19.97 25.68 -6.11
C ALA A 452 -20.88 26.90 -5.88
N GLN A 453 -20.82 27.91 -6.75
CA GLN A 453 -21.69 29.08 -6.69
C GLN A 453 -23.17 28.72 -6.86
N ALA A 454 -23.51 27.88 -7.83
CA ALA A 454 -24.89 27.44 -8.04
C ALA A 454 -25.43 26.65 -6.83
N ALA A 455 -24.60 25.81 -6.22
CA ALA A 455 -24.94 25.11 -4.99
C ALA A 455 -25.15 26.10 -3.83
N LEU A 456 -24.30 27.11 -3.67
CA LEU A 456 -24.47 28.16 -2.66
C LEU A 456 -25.77 28.95 -2.86
N ASP A 457 -26.12 29.25 -4.11
CA ASP A 457 -27.35 29.95 -4.46
C ASP A 457 -28.61 29.14 -4.09
N ALA A 458 -28.53 27.81 -4.16
CA ALA A 458 -29.61 26.89 -3.80
C ALA A 458 -29.65 26.52 -2.32
N ALA A 459 -28.50 26.57 -1.62
CA ALA A 459 -28.36 26.07 -0.26
C ALA A 459 -29.31 26.78 0.73
N TRP A 460 -30.08 25.95 1.44
CA TRP A 460 -31.16 26.29 2.35
C TRP A 460 -32.20 27.20 1.70
N GLY A 461 -32.51 27.00 0.42
CA GLY A 461 -33.39 27.87 -0.35
C GLY A 461 -32.84 29.28 -0.52
N GLY A 462 -31.50 29.41 -0.62
CA GLY A 462 -30.78 30.67 -0.74
C GLY A 462 -30.48 31.37 0.59
N GLN A 463 -30.89 30.80 1.73
CA GLN A 463 -30.62 31.40 3.05
C GLN A 463 -29.13 31.42 3.39
N ALA A 464 -28.37 30.38 2.99
CA ALA A 464 -26.92 30.34 3.20
C ALA A 464 -26.24 31.56 2.58
N LYS A 465 -26.49 31.81 1.29
CA LYS A 465 -25.96 32.99 0.58
C LYS A 465 -26.41 34.32 1.20
N ALA A 466 -27.68 34.41 1.60
CA ALA A 466 -28.27 35.65 2.11
C ALA A 466 -27.71 36.05 3.49
N GLN A 467 -27.44 35.08 4.36
CA GLN A 467 -27.08 35.32 5.76
C GLN A 467 -25.59 35.11 6.05
N GLY A 468 -24.92 34.25 5.28
CA GLY A 468 -23.57 33.78 5.55
C GLY A 468 -23.54 32.60 6.52
N ILE A 469 -22.36 32.00 6.71
CA ILE A 469 -22.16 30.81 7.55
C ILE A 469 -20.90 30.95 8.40
N THR A 470 -20.90 30.33 9.59
CA THR A 470 -19.67 30.05 10.35
C THR A 470 -19.50 28.55 10.49
N VAL A 471 -18.36 28.00 10.05
CA VAL A 471 -18.09 26.55 10.09
C VAL A 471 -16.67 26.30 10.55
N LYS A 472 -16.49 25.44 11.56
CA LYS A 472 -15.17 24.91 11.93
C LYS A 472 -14.84 23.71 11.06
N VAL A 473 -13.73 23.78 10.33
CA VAL A 473 -13.19 22.65 9.55
C VAL A 473 -12.07 22.03 10.37
N THR A 474 -12.37 20.87 10.95
CA THR A 474 -11.53 20.24 11.96
C THR A 474 -10.55 19.25 11.35
N TYR A 475 -9.35 19.21 11.91
CA TYR A 475 -8.30 18.24 11.58
C TYR A 475 -7.52 17.91 12.86
N ASN A 476 -6.84 16.76 12.88
CA ASN A 476 -5.98 16.45 14.02
C ASN A 476 -4.74 17.35 14.05
N ALA A 477 -4.51 18.02 15.18
CA ALA A 477 -3.45 18.99 15.35
C ALA A 477 -2.07 18.39 15.02
N GLY A 478 -1.23 19.17 14.32
CA GLY A 478 0.07 18.73 13.81
C GLY A 478 0.03 18.05 12.44
N ASN A 479 -1.15 17.72 11.91
CA ASN A 479 -1.27 17.17 10.56
C ASN A 479 -1.33 18.28 9.50
N THR A 480 -0.17 18.65 8.97
CA THR A 480 -0.04 19.71 7.95
C THR A 480 -0.77 19.41 6.65
N ALA A 481 -0.98 18.13 6.30
CA ALA A 481 -1.71 17.73 5.09
C ALA A 481 -3.18 18.14 5.20
N ARG A 482 -3.80 17.78 6.34
CA ARG A 482 -5.21 18.06 6.64
C ARG A 482 -5.44 19.53 6.94
N GLU A 483 -4.51 20.18 7.64
CA GLU A 483 -4.53 21.64 7.84
C GLU A 483 -4.54 22.42 6.52
N THR A 484 -3.73 21.99 5.54
CA THR A 484 -3.67 22.62 4.22
C THR A 484 -5.02 22.55 3.51
N ILE A 485 -5.72 21.41 3.57
CA ILE A 485 -7.07 21.26 3.01
C ILE A 485 -8.05 22.23 3.68
N ALA A 486 -8.03 22.33 5.01
CA ALA A 486 -8.93 23.23 5.75
C ALA A 486 -8.70 24.71 5.37
N LYS A 487 -7.44 25.15 5.24
CA LYS A 487 -7.08 26.51 4.81
C LYS A 487 -7.45 26.79 3.35
N MET A 488 -7.36 25.79 2.48
CA MET A 488 -7.80 25.94 1.09
C MET A 488 -9.31 26.11 0.99
N LEU A 489 -10.08 25.40 1.82
CA LEU A 489 -11.53 25.58 1.91
C LEU A 489 -11.90 26.97 2.42
N GLU A 490 -11.24 27.43 3.49
CA GLU A 490 -11.37 28.80 4.01
C GLU A 490 -11.17 29.84 2.91
N ASP A 491 -9.99 29.85 2.28
CA ASP A 491 -9.61 30.85 1.27
C ASP A 491 -10.64 30.93 0.12
N VAL A 492 -11.03 29.77 -0.44
CA VAL A 492 -11.92 29.73 -1.60
C VAL A 492 -13.36 30.10 -1.23
N ILE A 493 -13.90 29.56 -0.14
CA ILE A 493 -15.30 29.78 0.25
C ILE A 493 -15.53 31.25 0.65
N GLU A 494 -14.59 31.85 1.38
CA GLU A 494 -14.71 33.25 1.84
C GLU A 494 -14.47 34.26 0.71
N HIS A 495 -13.50 34.01 -0.16
CA HIS A 495 -12.99 35.06 -1.06
C HIS A 495 -13.36 34.87 -2.54
N ARG A 496 -13.68 33.64 -2.97
CA ARG A 496 -13.97 33.35 -4.39
C ARG A 496 -15.45 33.16 -4.68
N LEU A 497 -16.25 32.75 -3.69
CA LEU A 497 -17.70 32.67 -3.83
C LEU A 497 -18.37 34.04 -3.58
N GLN A 498 -19.49 34.28 -4.26
CA GLN A 498 -20.26 35.50 -4.19
C GLN A 498 -21.36 35.37 -3.13
N TRP A 499 -21.17 36.06 -2.02
CA TRP A 499 -22.11 36.15 -0.90
C TRP A 499 -22.97 37.41 -1.01
N ALA A 500 -24.12 37.43 -0.31
CA ALA A 500 -24.92 38.64 -0.21
C ALA A 500 -24.18 39.73 0.58
N SER A 501 -24.46 41.00 0.24
CA SER A 501 -23.87 42.12 0.98
C SER A 501 -24.27 42.08 2.45
N GLY A 502 -23.29 42.06 3.35
CA GLY A 502 -23.52 41.99 4.81
C GLY A 502 -23.67 40.56 5.36
N ALA A 503 -23.56 39.52 4.53
CA ALA A 503 -23.47 38.14 5.00
C ALA A 503 -22.19 37.93 5.83
N HIS A 504 -22.31 37.25 6.98
CA HIS A 504 -21.16 36.90 7.82
C HIS A 504 -20.65 35.51 7.44
N VAL A 505 -19.48 35.43 6.82
CA VAL A 505 -18.86 34.17 6.38
C VAL A 505 -17.55 34.01 7.13
N ASP A 506 -17.39 32.88 7.80
CA ASP A 506 -16.20 32.57 8.61
C ASP A 506 -15.97 31.05 8.63
N ILE A 507 -14.99 30.58 7.86
CA ILE A 507 -14.55 29.20 7.82
C ILE A 507 -13.28 29.09 8.64
N VAL A 508 -13.32 28.32 9.73
CA VAL A 508 -12.24 28.30 10.72
C VAL A 508 -11.50 26.97 10.69
N PRO A 509 -10.29 26.88 10.09
CA PRO A 509 -9.43 25.73 10.23
C PRO A 509 -9.10 25.49 11.71
N THR A 510 -9.51 24.36 12.24
CA THR A 510 -9.45 24.07 13.68
C THR A 510 -8.65 22.79 13.94
N GLY A 511 -7.42 22.94 14.45
CA GLY A 511 -6.62 21.81 14.90
C GLY A 511 -7.09 21.30 16.26
N VAL A 512 -7.38 20.00 16.36
CA VAL A 512 -7.87 19.34 17.58
C VAL A 512 -6.89 18.24 18.01
N PRO A 513 -6.52 18.11 19.29
CA PRO A 513 -5.67 17.01 19.77
C PRO A 513 -6.28 15.64 19.45
N TRP A 514 -5.46 14.66 19.03
CA TRP A 514 -5.95 13.34 18.57
C TRP A 514 -6.85 12.63 19.58
N SER A 515 -6.48 12.66 20.86
CA SER A 515 -7.24 12.06 21.97
C SER A 515 -8.67 12.60 22.11
N SER A 516 -8.88 13.87 21.75
CA SER A 516 -10.22 14.48 21.75
C SER A 516 -10.89 14.38 20.37
N TYR A 517 -10.10 14.36 19.31
CA TYR A 517 -10.58 14.33 17.93
C TYR A 517 -11.43 13.10 17.64
N LEU A 518 -10.94 11.91 17.98
CA LEU A 518 -11.69 10.67 17.75
C LEU A 518 -12.97 10.60 18.58
N VAL A 519 -12.90 11.01 19.86
CA VAL A 519 -14.08 11.04 20.74
C VAL A 519 -15.14 11.99 20.20
N ASP A 520 -14.77 13.21 19.80
CA ASP A 520 -15.69 14.18 19.22
C ASP A 520 -16.21 13.73 17.84
N MET A 521 -15.40 12.99 17.06
CA MET A 521 -15.80 12.42 15.77
C MET A 521 -16.87 11.34 15.96
N TYR A 522 -16.60 10.30 16.76
CA TYR A 522 -17.53 9.19 17.00
C TYR A 522 -18.78 9.61 17.77
N THR A 523 -18.75 10.74 18.48
CA THR A 523 -19.94 11.33 19.11
C THR A 523 -20.68 12.36 18.23
N LYS A 524 -20.31 12.45 16.93
CA LYS A 524 -20.93 13.33 15.92
C LYS A 524 -20.88 14.82 16.29
N LYS A 525 -19.86 15.26 17.02
CA LYS A 525 -19.71 16.66 17.46
C LYS A 525 -18.97 17.53 16.46
N LEU A 526 -18.10 16.98 15.61
CA LEU A 526 -17.34 17.75 14.62
C LEU A 526 -18.23 18.13 13.43
N SER A 527 -18.32 19.39 13.00
CA SER A 527 -19.19 19.78 11.87
C SER A 527 -18.69 19.30 10.51
N VAL A 528 -17.42 19.59 10.24
CA VAL A 528 -16.66 19.13 9.07
C VAL A 528 -15.35 18.63 9.61
N PHE A 529 -14.99 17.40 9.28
CA PHE A 529 -13.76 16.79 9.78
C PHE A 529 -12.96 16.18 8.63
N ILE A 530 -11.65 16.18 8.78
CA ILE A 530 -10.71 15.67 7.78
C ILE A 530 -9.92 14.54 8.44
N ILE A 531 -10.10 13.33 7.93
CA ILE A 531 -9.40 12.14 8.39
C ILE A 531 -9.10 11.25 7.18
N GLY A 532 -8.48 10.10 7.39
CA GLY A 532 -8.30 9.13 6.34
C GLY A 532 -8.42 7.71 6.88
N TRP A 533 -8.68 6.79 5.97
CA TRP A 533 -8.73 5.35 6.20
C TRP A 533 -7.51 4.71 5.57
N LEU A 534 -6.94 3.72 6.24
CA LEU A 534 -5.94 2.80 5.71
C LEU A 534 -6.65 1.45 5.61
N ALA A 535 -6.46 0.71 4.51
CA ALA A 535 -7.10 -0.58 4.35
C ALA A 535 -6.70 -1.55 5.45
N ASP A 536 -7.69 -2.15 6.10
CA ASP A 536 -7.50 -3.26 7.04
C ASP A 536 -7.29 -4.56 6.25
N TYR A 537 -8.07 -4.74 5.18
CA TYR A 537 -7.95 -5.86 4.25
C TYR A 537 -8.26 -5.41 2.81
N PRO A 538 -7.63 -6.01 1.78
CA PRO A 538 -7.67 -5.55 0.40
C PRO A 538 -8.95 -5.99 -0.35
N ASP A 539 -10.12 -5.75 0.24
CA ASP A 539 -11.43 -6.00 -0.36
C ASP A 539 -12.26 -4.70 -0.38
N PRO A 540 -13.11 -4.48 -1.40
CA PRO A 540 -13.96 -3.30 -1.44
C PRO A 540 -14.89 -3.15 -0.23
N HIS A 541 -15.26 -4.25 0.41
CA HIS A 541 -16.06 -4.20 1.63
C HIS A 541 -15.43 -3.29 2.70
N ASP A 542 -14.10 -3.33 2.83
CA ASP A 542 -13.33 -2.49 3.76
C ASP A 542 -13.41 -0.98 3.48
N TRP A 543 -13.95 -0.60 2.32
CA TRP A 543 -14.15 0.78 1.92
C TRP A 543 -15.62 1.17 1.94
N PHE A 544 -16.49 0.32 1.41
CA PHE A 544 -17.92 0.62 1.35
C PHE A 544 -18.59 0.49 2.72
N MET A 545 -18.15 -0.43 3.57
CA MET A 545 -18.69 -0.56 4.92
C MET A 545 -18.44 0.71 5.76
N PRO A 546 -17.19 1.19 5.96
CA PRO A 546 -16.95 2.40 6.75
C PRO A 546 -17.51 3.69 6.13
N PHE A 547 -17.53 3.81 4.80
CA PHE A 547 -17.87 5.06 4.10
C PHE A 547 -19.33 5.18 3.67
N MET A 548 -20.09 4.08 3.60
CA MET A 548 -21.46 4.11 3.08
C MET A 548 -22.50 3.39 3.93
N HIS A 549 -22.15 2.36 4.70
CA HIS A 549 -23.12 1.63 5.50
C HIS A 549 -23.67 2.48 6.67
N SER A 550 -24.92 2.30 7.05
CA SER A 550 -25.54 3.06 8.14
C SER A 550 -24.96 2.80 9.53
N GLU A 551 -24.25 1.68 9.68
CA GLU A 551 -23.45 1.33 10.87
C GLU A 551 -21.93 1.54 10.67
N GLY A 552 -21.51 2.01 9.50
CA GLY A 552 -20.10 2.22 9.19
C GLY A 552 -19.44 3.31 10.05
N ASP A 553 -18.14 3.18 10.29
CA ASP A 553 -17.37 4.10 11.14
C ASP A 553 -17.55 5.58 10.75
N TYR A 554 -17.52 5.88 9.45
CA TYR A 554 -17.70 7.25 8.97
C TYR A 554 -19.13 7.59 8.61
N SER A 555 -19.80 6.81 7.75
CA SER A 555 -21.17 7.11 7.32
C SER A 555 -22.17 7.04 8.46
N GLY A 556 -22.08 6.01 9.30
CA GLY A 556 -22.99 5.77 10.42
C GLY A 556 -22.60 6.53 11.68
N THR A 557 -21.51 6.09 12.31
CA THR A 557 -21.10 6.51 13.66
C THR A 557 -20.61 7.95 13.69
N SER A 558 -19.89 8.41 12.66
CA SER A 558 -19.29 9.77 12.67
C SER A 558 -20.13 10.84 11.96
N GLN A 559 -20.75 10.53 10.81
CA GLN A 559 -21.50 11.52 10.01
C GLN A 559 -23.01 11.47 10.23
N GLY A 560 -23.58 10.29 10.46
CA GLY A 560 -25.03 10.08 10.45
C GLY A 560 -25.65 10.34 9.07
N VAL A 561 -25.06 9.77 8.01
CA VAL A 561 -25.50 9.94 6.62
C VAL A 561 -26.94 9.47 6.46
N ILE A 562 -27.75 10.31 5.81
CA ILE A 562 -29.11 9.97 5.38
C ILE A 562 -29.15 10.04 3.86
N TYR A 563 -29.40 8.92 3.21
CA TYR A 563 -29.40 8.84 1.74
C TYR A 563 -30.71 9.37 1.13
N GLY A 564 -30.61 9.94 -0.07
CA GLY A 564 -31.76 10.39 -0.84
C GLY A 564 -32.22 11.80 -0.50
N LEU A 565 -31.38 12.62 0.16
CA LEU A 565 -31.70 14.01 0.46
C LEU A 565 -31.50 14.92 -0.77
N GLY A 566 -32.48 15.81 -1.00
CA GLY A 566 -32.46 16.75 -2.12
C GLY A 566 -32.64 16.07 -3.48
N ASP A 567 -32.26 16.78 -4.55
CA ASP A 567 -32.30 16.23 -5.91
C ASP A 567 -31.00 15.46 -6.21
N ILE A 568 -30.99 14.17 -5.85
CA ILE A 568 -29.87 13.27 -6.15
C ILE A 568 -29.73 13.00 -7.65
N VAL A 569 -30.83 13.04 -8.41
CA VAL A 569 -30.88 12.74 -9.85
C VAL A 569 -30.11 13.79 -10.63
N ALA A 570 -30.24 15.06 -10.24
CA ALA A 570 -29.49 16.17 -10.85
C ALA A 570 -27.96 16.05 -10.71
N SER A 571 -27.45 15.16 -9.86
CA SER A 571 -26.02 14.94 -9.66
C SER A 571 -25.55 13.53 -9.92
N TRP A 572 -26.41 12.72 -10.54
CA TRP A 572 -26.02 11.40 -11.01
C TRP A 572 -24.84 11.52 -11.98
N PRO A 573 -23.84 10.62 -11.93
CA PRO A 573 -22.67 10.71 -12.79
C PRO A 573 -23.05 10.59 -14.28
N SER A 574 -22.27 11.23 -15.15
CA SER A 574 -22.41 11.09 -16.60
C SER A 574 -21.82 9.75 -17.05
N GLY A 575 -22.62 8.90 -17.68
CA GLY A 575 -22.23 7.53 -18.01
C GLY A 575 -22.23 6.59 -16.79
N PRO A 576 -23.32 6.54 -16.02
CA PRO A 576 -23.38 5.67 -14.85
C PRO A 576 -23.40 4.21 -15.26
N SER A 577 -23.00 3.33 -14.34
CA SER A 577 -23.23 1.89 -14.47
C SER A 577 -24.71 1.57 -14.28
N TYR A 578 -25.37 2.25 -13.34
CA TYR A 578 -26.79 2.09 -13.04
C TYR A 578 -27.46 3.45 -12.74
N GLY A 579 -28.76 3.55 -12.97
CA GLY A 579 -29.54 4.75 -12.67
C GLY A 579 -29.36 5.92 -13.65
N PRO A 580 -29.91 7.10 -13.32
CA PRO A 580 -30.57 7.46 -12.05
C PRO A 580 -31.92 6.74 -11.81
N PRO A 581 -32.48 6.74 -10.58
CA PRO A 581 -33.81 6.21 -10.30
C PRO A 581 -34.92 6.82 -11.19
N PRO A 582 -35.89 6.03 -11.67
CA PRO A 582 -36.01 4.59 -11.48
C PRO A 582 -35.15 3.76 -12.46
N TYR A 583 -34.58 2.65 -11.99
CA TYR A 583 -33.82 1.69 -12.82
C TYR A 583 -33.94 0.26 -12.29
N THR A 584 -33.41 -0.72 -13.03
CA THR A 584 -33.28 -2.11 -12.59
C THR A 584 -31.82 -2.40 -12.23
N ASN A 585 -31.56 -2.86 -11.00
CA ASN A 585 -30.21 -3.16 -10.51
C ASN A 585 -29.72 -4.54 -11.00
N TYR A 586 -28.49 -4.90 -10.62
CA TYR A 586 -27.90 -6.21 -10.94
C TYR A 586 -28.76 -7.40 -10.44
N LEU A 587 -29.43 -7.23 -9.29
CA LEU A 587 -30.27 -8.25 -8.67
C LEU A 587 -31.64 -8.41 -9.38
N GLY A 588 -31.94 -7.59 -10.38
CA GLY A 588 -33.21 -7.59 -11.10
C GLY A 588 -34.32 -6.82 -10.37
N GLU A 589 -33.98 -6.07 -9.33
CA GLU A 589 -34.92 -5.30 -8.53
C GLU A 589 -35.16 -3.93 -9.15
N THR A 590 -36.38 -3.40 -9.02
CA THR A 590 -36.70 -2.06 -9.49
C THR A 590 -36.42 -1.04 -8.39
N VAL A 591 -35.36 -0.27 -8.57
CA VAL A 591 -34.95 0.81 -7.67
C VAL A 591 -35.71 2.07 -8.04
N THR A 592 -36.52 2.59 -7.11
CA THR A 592 -37.31 3.82 -7.33
C THR A 592 -36.80 5.02 -6.55
N SER A 593 -36.02 4.79 -5.49
CA SER A 593 -35.37 5.80 -4.67
C SER A 593 -34.16 5.19 -3.97
N ILE A 594 -33.23 6.03 -3.53
CA ILE A 594 -32.06 5.61 -2.73
C ILE A 594 -32.31 6.03 -1.28
N ASN A 595 -32.08 5.13 -0.34
CA ASN A 595 -32.17 5.33 1.10
C ASN A 595 -31.16 4.43 1.82
N ASN A 596 -30.98 4.60 3.14
CA ASN A 596 -30.03 3.81 3.93
C ASN A 596 -30.27 2.30 3.80
N THR A 597 -31.51 1.84 3.95
CA THR A 597 -31.86 0.42 3.82
C THR A 597 -31.44 -0.18 2.48
N TYR A 598 -31.57 0.58 1.39
CA TYR A 598 -31.11 0.13 0.07
C TYR A 598 -29.59 0.06 -0.03
N VAL A 599 -28.89 1.07 0.46
CA VAL A 599 -27.41 1.10 0.43
C VAL A 599 -26.83 -0.01 1.29
N ASP A 600 -27.35 -0.20 2.51
CA ASP A 600 -26.94 -1.25 3.43
C ASP A 600 -27.16 -2.63 2.80
N HIS A 601 -28.37 -2.88 2.28
CA HIS A 601 -28.69 -4.12 1.57
C HIS A 601 -27.71 -4.45 0.43
N MET A 602 -27.33 -3.45 -0.37
CA MET A 602 -26.40 -3.65 -1.48
C MET A 602 -24.99 -3.99 -0.99
N ILE A 603 -24.52 -3.37 0.09
CA ILE A 603 -23.21 -3.68 0.69
C ILE A 603 -23.21 -5.12 1.25
N GLU A 604 -24.25 -5.48 2.02
CA GLU A 604 -24.39 -6.80 2.62
C GLU A 604 -24.49 -7.91 1.57
N VAL A 605 -25.32 -7.74 0.53
CA VAL A 605 -25.48 -8.74 -0.52
C VAL A 605 -24.19 -8.94 -1.31
N ALA A 606 -23.37 -7.90 -1.48
CA ALA A 606 -22.10 -8.01 -2.20
C ALA A 606 -21.12 -9.01 -1.56
N LEU A 607 -21.22 -9.32 -0.26
CA LEU A 607 -20.37 -10.29 0.42
C LEU A 607 -20.58 -11.73 -0.07
N GLY A 608 -21.80 -12.07 -0.50
CA GLY A 608 -22.19 -13.41 -0.93
C GLY A 608 -22.26 -13.64 -2.44
N LEU A 609 -22.04 -12.61 -3.25
CA LEU A 609 -22.09 -12.71 -4.71
C LEU A 609 -20.78 -13.25 -5.33
N PRO A 610 -20.84 -13.89 -6.51
CA PRO A 610 -19.64 -14.21 -7.29
C PRO A 610 -18.97 -12.91 -7.78
N PRO A 611 -17.67 -12.94 -8.18
CA PRO A 611 -16.90 -11.74 -8.52
C PRO A 611 -17.60 -10.75 -9.48
N ALA A 612 -18.23 -11.25 -10.55
CA ALA A 612 -18.94 -10.39 -11.50
C ALA A 612 -20.17 -9.68 -10.89
N GLY A 613 -20.83 -10.32 -9.93
CA GLY A 613 -21.94 -9.70 -9.20
C GLY A 613 -21.46 -8.67 -8.18
N ARG A 614 -20.36 -8.98 -7.47
CA ARG A 614 -19.70 -8.02 -6.57
C ARG A 614 -19.28 -6.77 -7.33
N GLU A 615 -18.63 -6.95 -8.48
CA GLU A 615 -18.21 -5.86 -9.35
C GLU A 615 -19.38 -4.96 -9.78
N ALA A 616 -20.50 -5.56 -10.21
CA ALA A 616 -21.68 -4.81 -10.63
C ALA A 616 -22.30 -4.00 -9.48
N VAL A 617 -22.44 -4.61 -8.30
CA VAL A 617 -22.99 -3.97 -7.10
C VAL A 617 -22.09 -2.83 -6.63
N TYR A 618 -20.77 -3.04 -6.53
CA TYR A 618 -19.86 -1.96 -6.13
C TYR A 618 -19.82 -0.83 -7.16
N ASN A 619 -19.96 -1.11 -8.46
CA ASN A 619 -20.06 -0.08 -9.49
C ASN A 619 -21.33 0.79 -9.34
N GLU A 620 -22.44 0.21 -8.89
CA GLU A 620 -23.66 0.94 -8.56
C GLU A 620 -23.48 1.78 -7.29
N LEU A 621 -22.87 1.23 -6.25
CA LEU A 621 -22.54 1.96 -5.02
C LEU A 621 -21.60 3.15 -5.31
N MET A 622 -20.67 3.04 -6.26
CA MET A 622 -19.85 4.18 -6.71
C MET A 622 -20.68 5.29 -7.37
N ASP A 623 -21.72 4.93 -8.15
CA ASP A 623 -22.62 5.92 -8.75
C ASP A 623 -23.45 6.64 -7.67
N ILE A 624 -23.95 5.88 -6.70
CA ILE A 624 -24.68 6.40 -5.53
C ILE A 624 -23.77 7.30 -4.70
N PHE A 625 -22.54 6.87 -4.42
CA PHE A 625 -21.55 7.65 -3.66
C PHE A 625 -21.30 9.01 -4.31
N TYR A 626 -21.09 9.03 -5.64
CA TYR A 626 -20.92 10.28 -6.37
C TYR A 626 -22.20 11.13 -6.31
N ALA A 627 -23.37 10.56 -6.55
CA ALA A 627 -24.64 11.30 -6.58
C ALA A 627 -25.00 11.91 -5.21
N GLU A 628 -24.88 11.14 -4.13
CA GLU A 628 -25.24 11.56 -2.77
C GLU A 628 -24.34 12.68 -2.25
N ALA A 629 -23.06 12.70 -2.66
CA ALA A 629 -22.10 13.70 -2.22
C ALA A 629 -21.96 13.72 -0.68
N ALA A 630 -21.92 12.55 -0.05
CA ALA A 630 -21.81 12.40 1.41
C ALA A 630 -20.40 12.73 1.92
N THR A 631 -19.36 12.38 1.14
CA THR A 631 -17.95 12.53 1.53
C THR A 631 -17.12 12.89 0.31
N LEU A 632 -16.05 13.70 0.47
CA LEU A 632 -15.10 14.03 -0.59
C LEU A 632 -13.78 13.27 -0.39
N PRO A 633 -13.53 12.22 -1.18
CA PRO A 633 -12.19 11.66 -1.30
C PRO A 633 -11.24 12.69 -1.94
N VAL A 634 -10.13 12.99 -1.26
CA VAL A 634 -9.17 14.01 -1.68
C VAL A 634 -7.92 13.39 -2.26
N TYR A 635 -7.32 12.42 -1.56
CA TYR A 635 -6.04 11.85 -2.00
C TYR A 635 -5.88 10.39 -1.59
N PHE A 636 -5.30 9.63 -2.50
CA PHE A 636 -4.56 8.38 -2.29
C PHE A 636 -3.09 8.69 -2.55
N SER A 637 -2.20 8.29 -1.65
CA SER A 637 -0.79 8.69 -1.71
C SER A 637 0.17 7.56 -2.04
N TYR A 638 1.25 7.88 -2.74
CA TYR A 638 2.39 6.98 -2.87
C TYR A 638 3.37 7.23 -1.73
N GLY A 639 3.65 6.18 -0.96
CA GLY A 639 4.64 6.17 0.09
C GLY A 639 6.06 6.13 -0.47
N ARG A 640 7.01 6.66 0.30
CA ARG A 640 8.44 6.51 0.03
C ARG A 640 9.10 5.77 1.18
N HIS A 641 9.67 4.62 0.87
CA HIS A 641 10.47 3.85 1.79
C HIS A 641 11.95 4.21 1.60
N TYR A 642 12.64 4.58 2.68
CA TYR A 642 14.07 4.90 2.66
C TYR A 642 14.85 3.93 3.55
N GLU A 643 15.93 3.38 3.01
CA GLU A 643 16.79 2.46 3.75
C GLU A 643 18.26 2.56 3.33
N ARG A 644 19.14 2.01 4.17
CA ARG A 644 20.57 1.87 3.88
C ARG A 644 20.80 0.83 2.79
N THR A 645 21.82 1.05 1.95
CA THR A 645 22.13 0.14 0.82
C THR A 645 22.62 -1.25 1.24
N TRP A 646 23.04 -1.43 2.50
CA TRP A 646 23.39 -2.73 3.05
C TRP A 646 22.19 -3.56 3.52
N ILE A 647 20.97 -3.03 3.40
CA ILE A 647 19.75 -3.77 3.73
C ILE A 647 19.35 -4.66 2.57
N SER A 648 18.95 -5.89 2.88
CA SER A 648 18.40 -6.86 1.94
C SER A 648 17.10 -7.46 2.48
N GLY A 649 16.22 -7.88 1.58
CA GLY A 649 14.98 -8.61 1.92
C GLY A 649 13.80 -7.75 2.40
N TRP A 650 13.80 -6.46 2.09
CA TRP A 650 12.61 -5.60 2.23
C TRP A 650 11.73 -5.66 0.97
N TYR A 651 12.26 -5.23 -0.18
CA TYR A 651 11.50 -5.19 -1.44
C TYR A 651 11.21 -6.60 -1.99
N GLY A 652 10.03 -6.79 -2.60
CA GLY A 652 9.60 -8.09 -3.14
C GLY A 652 9.16 -9.08 -2.07
N THR A 653 8.85 -8.60 -0.86
CA THR A 653 8.43 -9.42 0.28
C THR A 653 7.15 -8.82 0.89
N TRP A 654 6.64 -9.43 1.96
CA TRP A 654 5.54 -8.87 2.74
C TRP A 654 5.76 -7.40 3.13
N ASN A 655 7.01 -6.98 3.37
CA ASN A 655 7.33 -5.60 3.71
C ASN A 655 6.94 -4.55 2.66
N SER A 656 6.97 -4.91 1.36
CA SER A 656 6.56 -4.01 0.27
C SER A 656 5.12 -4.23 -0.17
N ASN A 657 4.38 -5.11 0.52
CA ASN A 657 2.97 -5.30 0.31
C ASN A 657 2.19 -4.03 0.72
N PRO A 658 1.25 -3.54 -0.11
CA PRO A 658 0.50 -2.31 0.16
C PRO A 658 -0.38 -2.31 1.43
N ILE A 659 -0.65 -3.47 2.03
CA ILE A 659 -1.43 -3.65 3.27
C ILE A 659 -0.55 -4.10 4.46
N SER A 660 0.78 -4.08 4.31
CA SER A 660 1.68 -4.37 5.42
C SER A 660 1.61 -3.25 6.46
N PRO A 661 1.44 -3.57 7.76
CA PRO A 661 1.39 -2.56 8.80
C PRO A 661 2.75 -1.91 9.08
N GLY A 662 3.85 -2.51 8.61
CA GLY A 662 5.20 -2.01 8.84
C GLY A 662 6.28 -3.04 8.53
N LEU A 663 7.42 -2.94 9.21
CA LEU A 663 8.56 -3.82 9.01
C LEU A 663 8.38 -5.21 9.62
N TYR A 664 8.42 -6.24 8.78
CA TYR A 664 8.56 -7.65 9.15
C TYR A 664 10.03 -8.06 9.04
N PHE A 665 10.71 -8.13 10.18
CA PHE A 665 12.16 -8.28 10.29
C PHE A 665 12.66 -9.68 9.92
N TYR A 666 11.77 -10.67 9.76
CA TYR A 666 12.16 -12.04 9.44
C TYR A 666 12.80 -12.17 8.06
N THR A 667 12.38 -11.35 7.09
CA THR A 667 12.96 -11.37 5.75
C THR A 667 14.15 -10.41 5.62
N ILE A 668 14.40 -9.56 6.61
CA ILE A 668 15.36 -8.45 6.52
C ILE A 668 16.72 -8.84 7.10
N SER A 669 17.78 -8.56 6.35
CA SER A 669 19.16 -8.78 6.79
C SER A 669 20.10 -7.65 6.41
N LYS A 670 21.21 -7.53 7.14
CA LYS A 670 22.35 -6.69 6.79
C LYS A 670 23.35 -7.51 5.99
N VAL A 671 23.45 -7.21 4.70
CA VAL A 671 24.43 -7.84 3.81
C VAL A 671 25.41 -6.77 3.38
N PRO A 672 26.74 -7.01 3.47
CA PRO A 672 27.71 -6.08 2.90
C PRO A 672 27.28 -5.76 1.47
N PRO A 673 27.31 -4.47 1.05
CA PRO A 673 26.98 -4.13 -0.33
C PRO A 673 27.78 -5.05 -1.23
N ALA A 674 27.09 -5.78 -2.12
CA ALA A 674 27.76 -6.72 -3.02
C ALA A 674 28.93 -6.00 -3.69
N THR A 675 30.10 -6.65 -3.66
CA THR A 675 31.36 -6.20 -4.24
C THR A 675 31.10 -5.44 -5.54
N LEU A 676 31.37 -4.13 -5.53
CA LEU A 676 31.21 -3.29 -6.72
C LEU A 676 32.24 -3.73 -7.76
N TYR A 677 31.78 -4.40 -8.81
CA TYR A 677 32.54 -4.60 -10.04
C TYR A 677 32.31 -3.40 -10.95
N THR A 678 33.38 -2.83 -11.49
CA THR A 678 33.28 -1.91 -12.63
C THR A 678 33.66 -2.68 -13.88
N VAL A 679 32.78 -2.67 -14.88
CA VAL A 679 33.11 -3.22 -16.20
C VAL A 679 33.45 -2.05 -17.11
N ASP A 680 34.71 -1.95 -17.50
CA ASP A 680 35.17 -1.02 -18.52
C ASP A 680 35.01 -1.67 -19.89
N VAL A 681 34.16 -1.10 -20.75
CA VAL A 681 34.02 -1.53 -22.15
C VAL A 681 34.90 -0.64 -23.01
N ASN A 682 36.16 -1.04 -23.22
CA ASN A 682 37.19 -0.20 -23.83
C ASN A 682 37.82 -0.89 -25.03
N THR A 683 37.19 -0.84 -26.21
CA THR A 683 37.80 -0.68 -27.55
C THR A 683 36.77 -1.03 -28.62
N TYR A 684 36.51 -0.10 -29.54
CA TYR A 684 35.76 -0.35 -30.77
C TYR A 684 36.72 -0.33 -31.97
N SER A 685 36.59 -1.30 -32.87
CA SER A 685 37.10 -1.22 -34.24
C SER A 685 35.91 -1.04 -35.20
N ALA A 686 35.17 0.06 -35.09
CA ALA A 686 33.99 0.33 -35.91
C ALA A 686 34.14 1.61 -36.74
N GLU A 687 33.83 1.54 -38.04
CA GLU A 687 33.38 2.70 -38.81
C GLU A 687 31.91 2.94 -38.45
N LEU A 688 31.65 3.91 -37.58
CA LEU A 688 30.29 4.25 -37.15
C LEU A 688 29.66 5.30 -38.07
N SER A 689 28.38 5.10 -38.38
CA SER A 689 27.47 6.12 -38.91
C SER A 689 27.50 7.40 -38.04
N PRO A 690 27.30 8.62 -38.60
CA PRO A 690 27.41 9.89 -37.88
C PRO A 690 26.45 10.10 -36.68
N VAL A 691 25.58 9.14 -36.36
CA VAL A 691 24.60 9.24 -35.26
C VAL A 691 24.57 7.93 -34.45
N SER A 692 25.60 7.69 -33.63
CA SER A 692 25.67 6.50 -32.76
C SER A 692 25.75 6.91 -31.28
N ASN A 693 24.85 6.34 -30.46
CA ASN A 693 24.83 6.45 -29.01
C ASN A 693 25.00 5.04 -28.41
N ILE A 694 25.91 4.89 -27.44
CA ILE A 694 26.08 3.65 -26.67
C ILE A 694 25.50 3.88 -25.28
N SER A 695 24.53 3.05 -24.88
CA SER A 695 23.89 3.09 -23.57
C SER A 695 24.31 1.85 -22.77
N ILE A 696 25.02 2.03 -21.65
CA ILE A 696 25.39 0.96 -20.73
C ILE A 696 24.34 0.86 -19.63
N TRP A 697 23.70 -0.29 -19.47
CA TRP A 697 22.71 -0.57 -18.41
C TRP A 697 23.31 -1.54 -17.39
N LEU A 698 23.88 -1.01 -16.31
CA LEU A 698 24.36 -1.81 -15.19
C LEU A 698 23.20 -2.19 -14.28
N LEU A 699 22.58 -3.34 -14.53
CA LEU A 699 21.64 -3.98 -13.60
C LEU A 699 22.41 -4.70 -12.49
N ASN A 700 23.01 -3.92 -11.60
CA ASN A 700 23.27 -4.40 -10.25
C ASN A 700 21.99 -4.10 -9.46
N GLN A 701 21.39 -5.07 -8.76
CA GLN A 701 20.34 -4.74 -7.79
C GLN A 701 20.99 -4.01 -6.60
N GLY A 702 21.33 -2.75 -6.83
CA GLY A 702 22.21 -1.92 -6.01
C GLY A 702 23.08 -0.98 -6.85
N ALA A 703 22.51 0.18 -7.20
CA ALA A 703 23.15 1.42 -7.65
C ALA A 703 23.59 1.61 -9.13
N ASN A 704 23.17 2.78 -9.63
CA ASN A 704 23.55 3.43 -10.87
C ASN A 704 25.08 3.63 -11.00
N VAL A 705 25.61 3.34 -12.19
CA VAL A 705 26.82 4.02 -12.69
C VAL A 705 26.55 4.46 -14.14
N SER A 706 26.53 5.78 -14.37
CA SER A 706 26.84 6.33 -15.70
C SER A 706 28.36 6.35 -15.84
N ILE A 707 28.89 5.58 -16.79
CA ILE A 707 30.21 5.82 -17.36
C ILE A 707 29.96 6.13 -18.83
N THR A 708 30.36 7.31 -19.30
CA THR A 708 30.43 7.61 -20.73
C THR A 708 31.84 7.23 -21.20
N PRO A 709 32.04 6.17 -21.99
CA PRO A 709 33.37 5.88 -22.54
C PRO A 709 33.74 6.93 -23.59
N ALA A 710 34.97 7.44 -23.56
CA ALA A 710 35.52 8.27 -24.63
C ALA A 710 35.97 7.38 -25.81
N MET A 711 35.40 7.58 -27.01
CA MET A 711 35.74 6.80 -28.21
C MET A 711 36.98 7.34 -28.95
N LYS A 712 37.80 6.42 -29.51
CA LYS A 712 38.78 6.70 -30.58
C LYS A 712 38.30 6.05 -31.89
N LYS A 713 38.52 6.72 -33.03
CA LYS A 713 38.13 6.28 -34.38
C LYS A 713 39.11 5.21 -34.92
N SER A 714 38.59 4.14 -35.55
CA SER A 714 39.39 3.11 -36.23
C SER A 714 39.91 3.59 -37.61
N PRO A 715 41.09 3.16 -38.10
CA PRO A 715 41.70 3.69 -39.33
C PRO A 715 41.39 2.91 -40.64
N THR A 716 40.58 1.84 -40.63
CA THR A 716 40.51 0.92 -41.79
C THR A 716 39.12 0.78 -42.40
N GLY A 717 39.02 1.09 -43.70
CA GLY A 717 37.81 1.07 -44.54
C GLY A 717 37.24 -0.33 -44.79
N SER A 718 36.24 -0.70 -43.98
CA SER A 718 35.49 -1.96 -44.09
C SER A 718 34.03 -1.65 -44.39
N THR A 719 33.46 -2.27 -45.42
CA THR A 719 32.07 -2.03 -45.86
C THR A 719 31.00 -2.81 -45.07
N SER A 720 31.37 -3.47 -43.98
CA SER A 720 30.45 -4.17 -43.08
C SER A 720 30.60 -3.62 -41.66
N PRO A 721 29.50 -3.30 -40.94
CA PRO A 721 29.58 -2.86 -39.56
C PRO A 721 30.09 -4.01 -38.69
N ILE A 722 31.30 -3.88 -38.16
CA ILE A 722 31.84 -4.80 -37.15
C ILE A 722 31.81 -4.04 -35.82
N ALA A 723 30.87 -4.39 -34.95
CA ALA A 723 30.75 -3.81 -33.61
C ALA A 723 31.25 -4.80 -32.56
N ASN A 724 32.48 -5.29 -32.69
CA ASN A 724 33.11 -6.07 -31.62
C ASN A 724 33.41 -5.14 -30.44
N MET A 725 33.18 -5.61 -29.22
CA MET A 725 33.53 -4.92 -27.99
C MET A 725 34.57 -5.73 -27.21
N THR A 726 35.42 -5.03 -26.47
CA THR A 726 36.25 -5.64 -25.42
C THR A 726 35.69 -5.23 -24.07
N ALA A 727 35.27 -6.20 -23.27
CA ALA A 727 34.82 -5.99 -21.89
C ALA A 727 35.95 -6.35 -20.92
N TYR A 728 36.22 -5.45 -19.98
CA TYR A 728 37.21 -5.62 -18.91
C TYR A 728 36.53 -5.52 -17.55
N VAL A 729 36.69 -6.53 -16.69
CA VAL A 729 36.13 -6.49 -15.33
C VAL A 729 37.19 -6.02 -14.35
N LYS A 730 37.01 -4.82 -13.79
CA LYS A 730 37.81 -4.28 -12.70
C LYS A 730 37.09 -4.47 -11.36
N ARG A 731 37.85 -4.87 -10.35
CA ARG A 731 37.40 -4.99 -8.98
C ARG A 731 37.69 -3.70 -8.20
N ASN A 732 36.72 -3.18 -7.44
CA ASN A 732 36.90 -1.92 -6.68
C ASN A 732 37.19 -2.11 -5.18
N ASP A 733 37.22 -3.34 -4.65
CA ASP A 733 37.48 -3.62 -3.23
C ASP A 733 38.33 -4.89 -2.97
N ALA A 734 38.61 -5.18 -1.68
CA ALA A 734 39.45 -6.28 -1.21
C ALA A 734 38.72 -7.36 -0.37
N GLY A 735 37.39 -7.49 -0.45
CA GLY A 735 36.59 -8.53 0.25
C GLY A 735 36.75 -9.99 -0.25
N PRO A 736 36.00 -10.97 0.31
CA PRO A 736 36.01 -12.37 -0.15
C PRO A 736 35.45 -12.54 -1.57
N GLN A 737 36.03 -13.46 -2.35
CA GLN A 737 35.86 -13.62 -3.80
C GLN A 737 34.52 -14.25 -4.22
N PRO A 738 33.76 -13.66 -5.16
CA PRO A 738 33.00 -14.38 -6.19
C PRO A 738 33.94 -14.84 -7.31
N THR A 739 33.69 -16.03 -7.85
CA THR A 739 34.59 -16.71 -8.80
C THR A 739 34.52 -16.18 -10.24
N LEU A 740 33.37 -15.69 -10.71
CA LEU A 740 33.14 -15.24 -12.10
C LEU A 740 32.02 -14.17 -12.17
N VAL A 741 32.09 -13.27 -13.16
CA VAL A 741 31.08 -12.26 -13.48
C VAL A 741 30.57 -12.52 -14.90
N LEU A 742 29.26 -12.60 -15.11
CA LEU A 742 28.69 -12.70 -16.45
C LEU A 742 28.62 -11.30 -17.08
N VAL A 743 29.25 -11.15 -18.25
CA VAL A 743 29.04 -9.99 -19.13
C VAL A 743 28.18 -10.44 -20.30
N LEU A 744 27.01 -9.84 -20.47
CA LEU A 744 26.10 -10.08 -21.60
C LEU A 744 25.99 -8.81 -22.44
N ALA A 745 26.22 -8.94 -23.75
CA ALA A 745 26.09 -7.87 -24.73
C ALA A 745 24.99 -8.20 -25.72
N ILE A 746 24.10 -7.24 -26.00
CA ILE A 746 23.00 -7.35 -26.96
C ILE A 746 23.13 -6.22 -27.97
N TRP A 747 23.18 -6.56 -29.26
CA TRP A 747 23.19 -5.61 -30.37
C TRP A 747 21.78 -5.47 -30.92
N SER A 748 21.24 -4.27 -30.87
CA SER A 748 19.94 -3.95 -31.44
C SER A 748 19.99 -2.74 -32.36
N GLY A 749 18.99 -2.58 -33.22
CA GLY A 749 18.84 -1.48 -34.16
C GLY A 749 17.49 -0.81 -34.04
N VAL A 750 17.42 0.48 -34.37
CA VAL A 750 16.17 1.17 -34.69
C VAL A 750 16.20 1.61 -36.15
N THR A 751 15.22 1.19 -36.95
CA THR A 751 15.05 1.66 -38.33
C THR A 751 14.69 3.15 -38.37
N ALA A 752 14.85 3.81 -39.52
CA ALA A 752 14.36 5.17 -39.72
C ALA A 752 12.82 5.33 -39.51
N SER A 753 12.06 4.24 -39.52
CA SER A 753 10.61 4.19 -39.24
C SER A 753 10.26 3.88 -37.77
N GLY A 754 11.26 3.72 -36.89
CA GLY A 754 11.07 3.50 -35.45
C GLY A 754 10.91 2.04 -35.01
N HIS A 755 11.21 1.08 -35.89
CA HIS A 755 11.13 -0.36 -35.59
C HIS A 755 12.41 -0.85 -34.91
N ARG A 756 12.30 -1.68 -33.85
CA ARG A 756 13.44 -2.21 -33.08
C ARG A 756 13.77 -3.66 -33.49
N GLU A 757 15.03 -3.95 -33.78
CA GLU A 757 15.51 -5.28 -34.18
C GLU A 757 16.70 -5.75 -33.35
N GLU A 758 16.87 -7.07 -33.17
CA GLU A 758 18.10 -7.69 -32.64
C GLU A 758 19.00 -8.16 -33.78
N PHE A 759 20.29 -7.82 -33.73
CA PHE A 759 21.29 -8.28 -34.70
C PHE A 759 22.22 -9.36 -34.12
N GLY A 760 22.10 -9.64 -32.82
CA GLY A 760 22.80 -10.72 -32.15
C GLY A 760 23.12 -10.39 -30.69
N TYR A 761 23.56 -11.40 -29.95
CA TYR A 761 24.05 -11.25 -28.59
C TYR A 761 25.35 -12.04 -28.39
N ALA A 762 26.07 -11.73 -27.32
CA ALA A 762 27.30 -12.42 -26.94
C ALA A 762 27.46 -12.34 -25.43
N TYR A 763 28.10 -13.33 -24.85
CA TYR A 763 28.38 -13.32 -23.42
C TYR A 763 29.68 -14.03 -23.09
N ASP A 764 30.27 -13.68 -21.95
CA ASP A 764 31.41 -14.40 -21.38
C ASP A 764 31.39 -14.30 -19.85
N TYR A 765 32.01 -15.29 -19.20
CA TYR A 765 32.23 -15.31 -17.77
C TYR A 765 33.65 -14.84 -17.46
N LEU A 766 33.74 -13.63 -16.95
CA LEU A 766 35.02 -12.98 -16.68
C LEU A 766 35.40 -13.09 -15.21
N ALA A 767 36.61 -13.60 -14.97
CA ALA A 767 37.26 -13.43 -13.68
C ALA A 767 37.73 -11.97 -13.51
N PRO A 768 37.86 -11.46 -12.28
CA PRO A 768 38.42 -10.12 -12.05
C PRO A 768 39.81 -9.97 -12.68
N GLY A 769 39.99 -8.94 -13.53
CA GLY A 769 41.22 -8.70 -14.27
C GLY A 769 41.34 -9.45 -15.61
N ALA A 770 40.35 -10.26 -15.99
CA ALA A 770 40.25 -10.88 -17.31
C ALA A 770 39.56 -9.93 -18.32
N GLU A 771 39.84 -10.16 -19.61
CA GLU A 771 39.23 -9.48 -20.74
C GLU A 771 38.50 -10.49 -21.64
N ALA A 772 37.36 -10.09 -22.20
CA ALA A 772 36.67 -10.84 -23.25
C ALA A 772 36.46 -9.96 -24.48
N HIS A 773 36.65 -10.56 -25.65
CA HIS A 773 36.25 -9.98 -26.92
C HIS A 773 34.89 -10.53 -27.31
N LEU A 774 33.86 -9.70 -27.15
CA LEU A 774 32.49 -10.05 -27.47
C LEU A 774 32.14 -9.48 -28.84
N GLY A 775 31.79 -10.37 -29.77
CA GLY A 775 31.21 -10.03 -31.07
C GLY A 775 29.85 -10.69 -31.21
N PRO A 776 28.94 -10.14 -32.01
CA PRO A 776 27.60 -10.70 -32.18
C PRO A 776 27.69 -12.13 -32.70
N THR A 777 27.26 -13.08 -31.86
CA THR A 777 27.17 -14.49 -32.18
C THR A 777 25.69 -14.87 -32.24
N SER A 778 25.30 -15.72 -33.19
CA SER A 778 23.88 -16.02 -33.48
C SER A 778 23.10 -14.86 -34.10
N ILE A 779 23.65 -14.32 -35.18
CA ILE A 779 22.97 -13.32 -36.01
C ILE A 779 21.72 -13.96 -36.62
N SER A 780 20.53 -13.68 -36.09
CA SER A 780 19.26 -14.15 -36.68
C SER A 780 18.93 -13.41 -37.98
N ASN A 781 19.36 -12.15 -38.11
CA ASN A 781 19.08 -11.26 -39.25
C ASN A 781 20.38 -10.60 -39.75
N ALA A 782 20.63 -10.56 -41.07
CA ALA A 782 21.85 -9.94 -41.61
C ALA A 782 22.01 -8.48 -41.15
N MET A 783 23.21 -8.09 -40.69
CA MET A 783 23.46 -6.70 -40.28
C MET A 783 23.22 -5.73 -41.45
N PRO A 784 22.43 -4.65 -41.25
CA PRO A 784 22.07 -3.73 -42.31
C PRO A 784 23.23 -2.83 -42.74
N ALA A 785 23.10 -2.22 -43.92
CA ALA A 785 24.10 -1.31 -44.47
C ALA A 785 24.25 -0.02 -43.64
N VAL A 786 25.46 0.55 -43.64
CA VAL A 786 25.80 1.79 -42.91
C VAL A 786 24.83 2.92 -43.29
N GLY A 787 24.16 3.50 -42.28
CA GLY A 787 23.28 4.67 -42.43
C GLY A 787 21.77 4.37 -42.50
N GLN A 788 21.34 3.10 -42.42
CA GLN A 788 19.91 2.74 -42.43
C GLN A 788 19.28 2.56 -41.04
N TYR A 789 20.10 2.41 -39.99
CA TYR A 789 19.66 2.11 -38.62
C TYR A 789 20.49 2.90 -37.59
N GLU A 790 19.88 3.21 -36.45
CA GLU A 790 20.58 3.53 -35.20
C GLU A 790 20.91 2.24 -34.46
N VAL A 791 22.19 1.94 -34.25
CA VAL A 791 22.61 0.70 -33.56
C VAL A 791 22.90 0.99 -32.09
N TYR A 792 22.30 0.19 -31.22
CA TYR A 792 22.44 0.20 -29.78
C TYR A 792 23.18 -1.06 -29.35
N VAL A 793 24.11 -0.92 -28.41
CA VAL A 793 24.75 -2.06 -27.79
C VAL A 793 24.54 -1.96 -26.29
N ASN A 794 23.69 -2.84 -25.75
CA ASN A 794 23.37 -2.88 -24.33
C ASN A 794 24.26 -3.93 -23.65
N THR A 795 24.93 -3.55 -22.57
CA THR A 795 25.80 -4.43 -21.80
C THR A 795 25.25 -4.60 -20.39
N TYR A 796 25.16 -5.85 -19.94
CA TYR A 796 24.72 -6.25 -18.60
C TYR A 796 25.85 -6.93 -17.87
N VAL A 797 25.91 -6.68 -16.56
CA VAL A 797 26.89 -7.26 -15.65
C VAL A 797 26.11 -7.93 -14.53
N LEU A 798 26.18 -9.24 -14.46
CA LEU A 798 25.44 -10.04 -13.49
C LEU A 798 26.42 -10.81 -12.62
N SER A 799 26.23 -10.77 -11.30
CA SER A 799 26.95 -11.66 -10.40
C SER A 799 26.37 -13.07 -10.45
N ASP A 800 27.21 -14.08 -10.23
CA ASP A 800 26.82 -15.50 -10.21
C ASP A 800 25.67 -15.79 -9.20
N TYR A 801 25.55 -14.96 -8.16
CA TYR A 801 24.46 -15.03 -7.18
C TYR A 801 23.10 -14.59 -7.74
N ALA A 802 23.07 -13.62 -8.67
CA ALA A 802 21.84 -13.08 -9.23
C ALA A 802 21.11 -14.05 -10.17
N ILE A 803 21.85 -14.93 -10.85
CA ILE A 803 21.31 -15.94 -11.77
C ILE A 803 20.81 -17.16 -10.98
N ASN A 804 21.62 -17.64 -10.04
CA ASN A 804 21.29 -18.83 -9.25
C ASN A 804 20.22 -18.57 -8.18
N GLY A 805 20.11 -17.36 -7.63
CA GLY A 805 19.13 -17.01 -6.60
C GLY A 805 17.68 -16.86 -7.08
N ARG A 806 17.44 -16.84 -8.40
CA ARG A 806 16.10 -16.69 -9.00
C ARG A 806 15.59 -17.93 -9.75
N ASN A 807 16.34 -19.04 -9.74
CA ASN A 807 16.07 -20.21 -10.61
C ASN A 807 15.87 -19.85 -12.10
N GLN A 808 16.46 -18.76 -12.58
CA GLN A 808 16.34 -18.33 -13.98
C GLN A 808 17.53 -18.83 -14.79
N THR A 809 17.28 -19.45 -15.94
CA THR A 809 18.36 -19.76 -16.88
C THR A 809 18.74 -18.52 -17.69
N GLN A 810 19.94 -18.52 -18.25
CA GLN A 810 20.43 -17.46 -19.12
C GLN A 810 19.50 -17.17 -20.32
N ALA A 811 18.85 -18.22 -20.84
CA ALA A 811 17.87 -18.12 -21.91
C ALA A 811 16.58 -17.43 -21.45
N ASP A 812 16.17 -17.64 -20.20
CA ASP A 812 14.98 -17.01 -19.60
C ASP A 812 15.19 -15.50 -19.39
N PHE A 813 16.41 -15.08 -19.06
CA PHE A 813 16.76 -13.67 -18.92
C PHE A 813 16.79 -12.92 -20.28
N HIS A 814 17.43 -13.52 -21.31
CA HIS A 814 17.49 -12.94 -22.65
C HIS A 814 16.08 -12.79 -23.26
N SER A 815 15.25 -13.82 -23.15
CA SER A 815 13.86 -13.78 -23.60
C SER A 815 13.03 -12.76 -22.83
N GLY A 816 13.10 -12.76 -21.49
CA GLY A 816 12.43 -11.79 -20.61
C GLY A 816 12.72 -10.32 -20.94
N TYR A 817 13.99 -9.99 -21.23
CA TYR A 817 14.39 -8.64 -21.60
C TYR A 817 13.88 -8.23 -23.00
N PHE A 818 13.87 -9.15 -23.96
CA PHE A 818 13.40 -8.87 -25.31
C PHE A 818 11.90 -8.55 -25.37
N TYR A 819 11.10 -9.17 -24.50
CA TYR A 819 9.68 -8.86 -24.33
C TYR A 819 9.44 -7.42 -23.86
N ALA A 820 10.26 -6.92 -22.93
CA ALA A 820 10.12 -5.57 -22.37
C ALA A 820 10.42 -4.43 -23.35
N LEU A 821 10.98 -4.73 -24.53
CA LEU A 821 11.34 -3.74 -25.55
C LEU A 821 10.37 -3.66 -26.74
N GLY A 822 9.28 -4.45 -26.75
CA GLY A 822 8.24 -4.40 -27.79
C GLY A 822 8.60 -5.10 -29.11
N TYR A 823 9.47 -6.12 -29.07
CA TYR A 823 9.79 -6.93 -30.26
C TYR A 823 8.67 -7.96 -30.51
N CYS A 824 8.14 -8.04 -31.74
CA CYS A 824 6.95 -8.85 -32.13
C CYS A 824 5.60 -8.39 -31.55
N ASP A 825 5.56 -7.32 -30.74
CA ASP A 825 4.35 -6.65 -30.27
C ASP A 825 3.84 -5.69 -31.36
N ILE A 826 2.86 -6.13 -32.15
CA ILE A 826 2.32 -5.41 -33.30
C ILE A 826 1.24 -4.42 -32.86
N ASN A 827 0.47 -4.77 -31.83
CA ASN A 827 -0.64 -3.96 -31.34
C ASN A 827 -0.19 -2.87 -30.34
N LYS A 828 1.06 -2.92 -29.87
CA LYS A 828 1.73 -2.01 -28.93
C LYS A 828 1.15 -2.04 -27.51
N ASP A 829 0.70 -3.19 -27.04
CA ASP A 829 0.17 -3.37 -25.69
C ASP A 829 1.23 -3.84 -24.66
N ASN A 830 2.49 -3.96 -25.09
CA ASN A 830 3.65 -4.48 -24.36
C ASN A 830 3.56 -5.98 -24.03
N LEU A 831 2.71 -6.73 -24.72
CA LEU A 831 2.65 -8.19 -24.68
C LEU A 831 2.88 -8.73 -26.10
N VAL A 832 3.46 -9.94 -26.19
CA VAL A 832 3.54 -10.68 -27.46
C VAL A 832 2.63 -11.87 -27.31
N ASP A 833 1.42 -11.76 -27.84
CA ASP A 833 0.37 -12.74 -27.61
C ASP A 833 -0.31 -13.22 -28.92
N VAL A 834 -1.44 -13.90 -28.76
CA VAL A 834 -2.20 -14.43 -29.90
C VAL A 834 -2.76 -13.29 -30.77
N THR A 835 -2.97 -12.11 -30.22
CA THR A 835 -3.47 -10.90 -30.90
C THR A 835 -2.46 -10.43 -31.94
N ASP A 836 -1.16 -10.35 -31.61
CA ASP A 836 -0.09 -10.00 -32.55
C ASP A 836 0.04 -11.03 -33.67
N TYR A 837 -0.09 -12.30 -33.32
CA TYR A 837 -0.11 -13.39 -34.30
C TYR A 837 -1.29 -13.26 -35.28
N GLN A 838 -2.49 -12.85 -34.81
CA GLN A 838 -3.62 -12.58 -35.70
C GLN A 838 -3.37 -11.35 -36.59
N LEU A 839 -2.63 -10.35 -36.11
CA LEU A 839 -2.30 -9.16 -36.89
C LEU A 839 -1.31 -9.47 -38.02
N VAL A 840 -0.32 -10.34 -37.80
CA VAL A 840 0.51 -10.89 -38.90
C VAL A 840 -0.34 -11.66 -39.90
N LYS A 841 -1.21 -12.53 -39.39
CA LYS A 841 -2.12 -13.32 -40.23
C LYS A 841 -3.05 -12.48 -41.09
N LYS A 842 -3.44 -11.30 -40.62
CA LYS A 842 -4.29 -10.39 -41.39
C LYS A 842 -3.55 -9.73 -42.55
N ALA A 843 -2.23 -9.59 -42.44
CA ALA A 843 -1.36 -9.01 -43.47
C ALA A 843 -0.65 -10.07 -44.34
N ALA A 844 -0.98 -11.36 -44.19
CA ALA A 844 -0.42 -12.48 -44.95
C ALA A 844 -0.29 -12.24 -46.46
N GLY A 845 0.89 -12.53 -47.01
CA GLY A 845 1.16 -12.48 -48.44
C GLY A 845 1.10 -11.09 -49.04
N THR A 846 1.24 -10.05 -48.19
CA THR A 846 1.21 -8.66 -48.65
C THR A 846 2.62 -8.07 -48.72
N MET A 847 2.78 -7.06 -49.57
CA MET A 847 4.01 -6.27 -49.73
C MET A 847 3.69 -4.75 -49.72
N PRO A 848 4.68 -3.86 -49.53
CA PRO A 848 4.46 -2.42 -49.46
C PRO A 848 3.60 -1.88 -50.62
N GLY A 849 2.59 -1.08 -50.27
CA GLY A 849 1.66 -0.46 -51.23
C GLY A 849 0.39 -1.26 -51.51
N GLN A 850 0.22 -2.45 -50.91
CA GLN A 850 -1.01 -3.22 -51.00
C GLN A 850 -2.02 -2.87 -49.89
N ALA A 851 -3.32 -3.00 -50.16
CA ALA A 851 -4.39 -2.54 -49.26
C ALA A 851 -4.42 -3.22 -47.87
N LYS A 852 -3.83 -4.41 -47.74
CA LYS A 852 -3.72 -5.17 -46.49
C LYS A 852 -2.31 -5.16 -45.91
N TRP A 853 -1.40 -4.39 -46.52
CA TRP A 853 -0.05 -4.20 -46.02
C TRP A 853 -0.09 -3.58 -44.63
N ASN A 854 0.44 -4.32 -43.66
CA ASN A 854 0.76 -3.77 -42.36
C ASN A 854 2.27 -3.86 -42.22
N TRP A 855 2.94 -2.70 -42.22
CA TRP A 855 4.38 -2.64 -42.07
C TRP A 855 4.86 -3.23 -40.74
N ALA A 856 4.02 -3.23 -39.70
CA ALA A 856 4.36 -3.83 -38.42
C ALA A 856 4.21 -5.36 -38.40
N ALA A 857 3.59 -5.95 -39.44
CA ALA A 857 3.42 -7.39 -39.59
C ALA A 857 4.55 -8.08 -40.38
N ASP A 858 5.42 -7.30 -41.02
CA ASP A 858 6.66 -7.75 -41.67
C ASP A 858 7.78 -7.73 -40.60
N VAL A 859 7.79 -8.77 -39.77
CA VAL A 859 8.60 -8.86 -38.54
C VAL A 859 10.07 -9.15 -38.87
N ASN A 860 10.33 -9.80 -40.01
CA ASN A 860 11.68 -10.04 -40.52
C ASN A 860 12.20 -8.93 -41.46
N CYS A 861 11.35 -7.94 -41.79
CA CYS A 861 11.64 -6.77 -42.62
C CYS A 861 12.14 -7.11 -44.04
N ASP A 862 11.65 -8.20 -44.63
CA ASP A 862 12.00 -8.60 -45.99
C ASP A 862 11.09 -7.97 -47.08
N ASN A 863 10.17 -7.09 -46.67
CA ASN A 863 9.11 -6.46 -47.46
C ASN A 863 8.02 -7.43 -47.94
N MET A 864 7.84 -8.54 -47.25
CA MET A 864 6.80 -9.52 -47.53
C MET A 864 6.34 -10.20 -46.25
N VAL A 865 5.06 -10.05 -45.90
CA VAL A 865 4.52 -10.79 -44.75
C VAL A 865 4.32 -12.26 -45.13
N ASP A 866 5.26 -13.13 -44.78
CA ASP A 866 5.32 -14.53 -45.21
C ASP A 866 5.43 -15.52 -44.04
N VAL A 867 5.54 -16.81 -44.36
CA VAL A 867 5.58 -17.90 -43.37
C VAL A 867 6.65 -17.67 -42.29
N SER A 868 7.75 -16.99 -42.63
CA SER A 868 8.86 -16.68 -41.74
C SER A 868 8.42 -15.75 -40.60
N ASP A 869 7.59 -14.75 -40.87
CA ASP A 869 7.04 -13.84 -39.86
C ASP A 869 6.14 -14.57 -38.85
N TYR A 870 5.34 -15.53 -39.33
CA TYR A 870 4.51 -16.37 -38.45
C TYR A 870 5.35 -17.21 -37.50
N GLN A 871 6.45 -17.80 -38.00
CA GLN A 871 7.31 -18.63 -37.17
C GLN A 871 8.05 -17.79 -36.13
N LEU A 872 8.43 -16.55 -36.48
CA LEU A 872 9.04 -15.59 -35.58
C LEU A 872 8.11 -15.21 -34.43
N ILE A 873 6.87 -14.77 -34.71
CA ILE A 873 5.91 -14.45 -33.63
C ILE A 873 5.57 -15.70 -32.82
N LYS A 874 5.25 -16.82 -33.47
CA LYS A 874 4.82 -18.04 -32.78
C LYS A 874 5.89 -18.58 -31.82
N ARG A 875 7.17 -18.44 -32.16
CA ARG A 875 8.29 -18.83 -31.28
C ARG A 875 8.38 -17.94 -30.02
N ASN A 876 7.91 -16.70 -30.12
CA ASN A 876 8.05 -15.69 -29.09
C ASN A 876 6.80 -15.52 -28.22
N ILE A 877 5.63 -16.08 -28.57
CA ILE A 877 4.49 -16.13 -27.63
C ILE A 877 4.88 -16.97 -26.40
N PRO A 878 4.84 -16.43 -25.16
CA PRO A 878 5.19 -17.21 -23.98
C PRO A 878 4.24 -18.42 -23.83
N LYS A 879 4.75 -19.56 -23.35
CA LYS A 879 3.97 -20.81 -23.23
C LYS A 879 2.71 -20.68 -22.37
N SER A 880 2.66 -19.70 -21.48
CA SER A 880 1.48 -19.36 -20.66
C SER A 880 0.34 -18.74 -21.47
N TYR A 881 0.60 -18.24 -22.69
CA TYR A 881 -0.36 -17.56 -23.57
C TYR A 881 -0.75 -18.38 -24.81
N THR A 882 -0.19 -19.58 -24.99
CA THR A 882 -0.67 -20.52 -26.02
C THR A 882 -1.89 -21.29 -25.51
N PRO A 883 -3.06 -21.23 -26.17
CA PRO A 883 -4.16 -22.15 -25.87
C PRO A 883 -3.71 -23.59 -26.18
N SER A 884 -4.11 -24.54 -25.33
CA SER A 884 -3.82 -25.98 -25.48
C SER A 884 -4.20 -26.54 -26.85
#